data_AF-A0AA97KD36-F1
#
_entry.id   AF-A0AA97KD36-F1
#
_cell.length_a   1.000
_cell.length_b   1.000
_cell.length_c   1.000
_cell.angle_alpha   90.00
_cell.angle_beta   90.00
_cell.angle_gamma   90.00
#
_symmetry.space_group_name_H-M   'P 1'
#
loop_
_entity.id
_entity.type
_entity.pdbx_description
1 polymer ?
#
loop_
_entity_poly.entity_id
_entity_poly.type
_entity_poly.pdbx_seq_one_letter_code
_entity_poly.pdbx_strand_id
1 'polypeptide(L)'
;MGGKSSTPVVSCEHKEKSSKEEGNLPDLVTASGKSTLDIAVTGVTGAGKSSLVNALRSMNDFADGAARPDVIEGTKEPMGYPHPTFQDVTIWDLPGIGTRNFKAEEYLERVNYRQYDFFIIVSSGCFTIYDIQLSHAIRKMRKHFYFVRSKMDVSIKSEKRNPDFNEEATRQEVRKYCLDNLMKAGISSPKIFLISSWYWDKYDFPLLRRTFENETKGLRRQIFQPTLPPENKSDDKSNKPSKGSGIYIYLLQKALKIDLVKLRDALTGKNLEEGTEEIRKELEALENVKLDIAITGVSGAGKSSLVNALRGMTDYEDGRARVGIMQTTMEVHSYPHPLFPNVILWDLPGIGTPEFRPNDYLKKVNFSQYDFFMIVASERFTENDVLLAHEIQKMKKKFYFVRSKMDVSIDAKIRDPNYNMDTTVQKIRKYCGDNLTEIGESNPRVFLISRCDLDMYDFPLLQEALEKDLDDLKRQALIRAMPVFSREILKKKKAAMESIIWKLAILSCAIGVIPVPGLSLVCDLGILVSGMLLFYKVFCLDEESLQIVAKVFNKDYKVLKSAIKKSPMSSEITPKFVAILLARSLFCATLTVIELVLDFVPVLGSLVGGVSSFVTTFYMLRSFLKDIVEDAENVRAKATEP
;
A
#
# COMPACT_ATOMS: atom_id res chain seq x y z
N MET A 1 49.53 61.44 3.65
CA MET A 1 49.24 60.36 4.63
C MET A 1 48.99 59.10 3.78
N GLY A 2 49.82 58.06 3.71
CA GLY A 2 50.98 57.67 4.52
C GLY A 2 50.55 56.95 5.81
N GLY A 3 50.86 55.68 6.07
CA GLY A 3 51.51 54.64 5.25
C GLY A 3 52.50 53.78 6.06
N LYS A 4 52.73 52.50 5.68
CA LYS A 4 53.60 51.50 6.37
C LYS A 4 53.08 51.07 7.76
N SER A 5 53.50 49.98 8.44
CA SER A 5 54.35 48.80 8.11
C SER A 5 54.01 47.63 9.07
N SER A 6 54.45 46.43 8.69
CA SER A 6 54.65 45.19 9.47
C SER A 6 55.29 45.32 10.88
N THR A 7 55.02 44.27 11.67
CA THR A 7 55.66 43.67 12.88
C THR A 7 57.21 43.64 12.90
N PRO A 8 57.94 43.23 14.00
CA PRO A 8 57.54 42.47 15.22
C PRO A 8 58.17 42.95 16.56
N VAL A 9 58.06 42.15 17.64
CA VAL A 9 58.93 41.96 18.86
C VAL A 9 58.10 41.15 19.89
N VAL A 10 58.46 40.03 20.55
CA VAL A 10 59.71 39.48 21.17
C VAL A 10 59.88 39.96 22.64
N SER A 11 60.18 39.16 23.67
CA SER A 11 60.44 37.70 23.81
C SER A 11 59.32 37.05 24.69
N CYS A 12 59.42 36.05 25.57
CA CYS A 12 60.51 35.24 26.17
C CYS A 12 59.98 33.87 26.69
N GLU A 13 60.83 33.06 27.34
CA GLU A 13 60.49 31.78 27.98
C GLU A 13 60.68 31.83 29.51
N HIS A 14 59.90 31.06 30.29
CA HIS A 14 60.47 29.94 31.08
C HIS A 14 59.41 28.97 31.64
N LYS A 15 59.88 27.79 32.06
CA LYS A 15 59.07 26.69 32.63
C LYS A 15 58.86 26.87 34.13
N GLU A 16 57.75 26.32 34.64
CA GLU A 16 57.76 25.69 35.98
C GLU A 16 56.87 24.43 36.01
N LYS A 17 57.20 23.48 36.89
CA LYS A 17 56.45 22.21 37.07
C LYS A 17 55.62 22.30 38.35
N SER A 18 54.41 21.77 38.32
CA SER A 18 53.78 21.24 39.54
C SER A 18 52.97 19.99 39.22
N SER A 19 53.32 18.89 39.87
CA SER A 19 52.62 17.61 39.81
C SER A 19 51.55 17.53 40.90
N LYS A 20 50.37 17.01 40.56
CA LYS A 20 49.50 16.34 41.52
C LYS A 20 49.03 15.02 40.94
N GLU A 21 49.02 14.00 41.79
CA GLU A 21 48.58 12.65 41.45
C GLU A 21 47.05 12.56 41.55
N GLU A 22 46.41 12.01 40.53
CA GLU A 22 45.09 11.42 40.69
C GLU A 22 45.29 9.94 41.03
N GLY A 23 44.79 9.51 42.19
CA GLY A 23 45.03 8.16 42.70
C GLY A 23 44.17 7.12 42.00
N ASN A 24 44.78 5.98 41.64
CA ASN A 24 44.07 4.82 41.09
C ASN A 24 42.93 4.37 42.01
N LEU A 25 41.73 4.21 41.44
CA LEU A 25 40.66 3.40 42.01
C LEU A 25 40.57 2.09 41.19
N PRO A 26 40.74 0.90 41.79
CA PRO A 26 40.78 -0.35 41.03
C PRO A 26 39.38 -0.85 40.64
N ASP A 27 39.22 -1.33 39.40
CA ASP A 27 37.94 -1.88 38.94
C ASP A 27 37.57 -3.18 39.67
N LEU A 28 36.27 -3.30 40.00
CA LEU A 28 35.64 -4.56 40.37
C LEU A 28 35.19 -5.29 39.09
N VAL A 29 35.90 -6.34 38.65
CA VAL A 29 35.69 -7.00 37.34
C VAL A 29 35.07 -8.40 37.42
N THR A 30 34.06 -8.66 36.59
CA THR A 30 32.96 -9.58 36.93
C THR A 30 33.35 -11.02 37.34
N ALA A 31 32.60 -11.75 38.18
CA ALA A 31 32.74 -13.20 38.34
C ALA A 31 32.20 -13.98 37.12
N SER A 32 31.51 -13.28 36.22
CA SER A 32 31.18 -13.70 34.85
C SER A 32 32.11 -13.08 33.78
N GLY A 33 33.16 -12.37 34.20
CA GLY A 33 34.06 -11.59 33.34
C GLY A 33 33.49 -10.25 32.83
N LYS A 34 32.21 -9.96 33.04
CA LYS A 34 31.55 -8.74 32.56
C LYS A 34 31.76 -7.52 33.47
N SER A 35 31.82 -6.33 32.87
CA SER A 35 31.70 -5.03 33.54
C SER A 35 30.34 -4.35 33.31
N THR A 36 29.44 -4.96 32.53
CA THR A 36 28.11 -4.43 32.18
C THR A 36 27.01 -5.47 32.33
N LEU A 37 25.81 -5.01 32.69
CA LEU A 37 24.55 -5.71 32.46
C LEU A 37 24.03 -5.32 31.09
N ASP A 38 23.95 -6.28 30.17
CA ASP A 38 23.64 -6.04 28.76
C ASP A 38 22.22 -6.51 28.43
N ILE A 39 21.33 -5.54 28.15
CA ILE A 39 19.91 -5.78 27.90
C ILE A 39 19.60 -5.60 26.42
N ALA A 40 19.25 -6.69 25.74
CA ALA A 40 18.98 -6.71 24.30
C ALA A 40 17.52 -6.38 23.95
N VAL A 41 17.31 -5.33 23.15
CA VAL A 41 16.02 -5.02 22.52
C VAL A 41 16.01 -5.60 21.11
N THR A 42 15.18 -6.62 20.90
CA THR A 42 15.10 -7.41 19.66
C THR A 42 13.67 -7.53 19.13
N GLY A 43 13.49 -8.24 18.03
CA GLY A 43 12.22 -8.33 17.29
C GLY A 43 12.35 -7.85 15.85
N VAL A 44 11.23 -7.90 15.12
CA VAL A 44 11.21 -7.67 13.67
C VAL A 44 11.70 -6.27 13.26
N THR A 45 12.08 -6.13 12.00
CA THR A 45 12.41 -4.82 11.43
C THR A 45 11.18 -3.87 11.50
N GLY A 46 11.41 -2.56 11.68
CA GLY A 46 10.33 -1.57 11.78
C GLY A 46 9.65 -1.44 13.17
N ALA A 47 9.73 -2.47 14.03
CA ALA A 47 8.97 -2.58 15.29
C ALA A 47 9.18 -1.50 16.39
N GLY A 48 9.91 -0.41 16.12
CA GLY A 48 10.09 0.70 17.07
C GLY A 48 11.11 0.41 18.20
N LYS A 49 12.04 -0.52 17.96
CA LYS A 49 13.07 -0.94 18.93
C LYS A 49 13.95 0.21 19.40
N SER A 50 14.52 0.97 18.47
CA SER A 50 15.33 2.17 18.73
C SER A 50 14.56 3.19 19.59
N SER A 51 13.30 3.46 19.26
CA SER A 51 12.44 4.33 20.08
C SER A 51 12.14 3.78 21.47
N LEU A 52 12.05 2.45 21.64
CA LEU A 52 11.94 1.84 22.97
C LEU A 52 13.24 1.98 23.78
N VAL A 53 14.41 1.83 23.14
CA VAL A 53 15.71 2.08 23.79
C VAL A 53 15.79 3.52 24.30
N ASN A 54 15.35 4.50 23.50
CA ASN A 54 15.29 5.91 23.92
C ASN A 54 14.29 6.13 25.07
N ALA A 55 13.07 5.59 24.95
CA ALA A 55 12.03 5.74 25.96
C ALA A 55 12.39 5.09 27.31
N LEU A 56 13.09 3.95 27.31
CA LEU A 56 13.64 3.33 28.53
C LEU A 56 14.75 4.21 29.14
N ARG A 57 15.63 4.78 28.33
CA ARG A 57 16.64 5.78 28.74
C ARG A 57 16.04 7.16 29.08
N SER A 58 14.71 7.33 28.98
CA SER A 58 13.98 8.59 29.16
C SER A 58 14.44 9.74 28.25
N MET A 59 14.81 9.44 27.00
CA MET A 59 15.27 10.41 26.01
C MET A 59 14.35 10.50 24.78
N ASN A 60 14.45 11.60 24.04
CA ASN A 60 13.75 11.84 22.78
C ASN A 60 14.48 11.14 21.61
N ASP A 61 13.72 10.60 20.66
CA ASP A 61 14.21 9.91 19.45
C ASP A 61 15.17 10.73 18.56
N PHE A 62 15.10 12.07 18.66
CA PHE A 62 15.90 13.00 17.87
C PHE A 62 17.01 13.71 18.67
N ALA A 63 17.20 13.34 19.95
CA ALA A 63 18.29 13.89 20.77
C ALA A 63 19.68 13.34 20.36
N ASP A 64 20.73 14.07 20.70
CA ASP A 64 22.09 13.56 20.53
C ASP A 64 22.36 12.39 21.49
N GLY A 65 23.03 11.34 20.99
CA GLY A 65 23.20 10.08 21.71
C GLY A 65 21.95 9.17 21.76
N ALA A 66 20.86 9.53 21.05
CA ALA A 66 19.69 8.66 20.88
C ALA A 66 19.91 7.57 19.81
N ALA A 67 19.22 6.45 19.97
CA ALA A 67 19.06 5.42 18.95
C ALA A 67 18.06 5.91 17.90
N ARG A 68 18.56 6.61 16.87
CA ARG A 68 17.71 7.31 15.88
C ARG A 68 16.80 6.35 15.12
N PRO A 69 15.46 6.44 15.24
CA PRO A 69 14.55 5.61 14.47
C PRO A 69 14.51 6.07 13.01
N ASP A 70 14.50 5.11 12.10
CA ASP A 70 14.32 5.40 10.68
C ASP A 70 13.26 4.51 10.01
N VAL A 71 12.59 5.07 9.01
CA VAL A 71 11.52 4.41 8.24
C VAL A 71 12.10 3.31 7.35
N ILE A 72 13.35 3.45 6.89
CA ILE A 72 14.00 2.53 5.96
C ILE A 72 14.82 1.47 6.70
N GLU A 73 15.96 1.82 7.30
CA GLU A 73 16.81 0.87 8.05
C GLU A 73 17.78 1.62 8.96
N GLY A 74 17.36 1.93 10.20
CA GLY A 74 18.21 2.63 11.17
C GLY A 74 19.34 1.76 11.73
N THR A 75 18.98 0.64 12.35
CA THR A 75 19.91 -0.22 13.10
C THR A 75 20.44 -1.35 12.19
N LYS A 76 21.66 -1.19 11.69
CA LYS A 76 22.32 -2.14 10.76
C LYS A 76 23.30 -3.09 11.43
N GLU A 77 23.72 -2.79 12.64
CA GLU A 77 24.59 -3.62 13.49
C GLU A 77 24.12 -3.49 14.94
N PRO A 78 24.45 -4.41 15.86
CA PRO A 78 24.07 -4.29 17.27
C PRO A 78 24.69 -3.04 17.91
N MET A 79 23.87 -2.09 18.36
CA MET A 79 24.34 -0.82 18.93
C MET A 79 24.04 -0.75 20.44
N GLY A 80 25.08 -0.65 21.25
CA GLY A 80 24.98 -0.51 22.71
C GLY A 80 24.79 0.95 23.15
N TYR A 81 23.81 1.19 24.01
CA TYR A 81 23.49 2.51 24.54
C TYR A 81 23.49 2.51 26.08
N PRO A 82 24.48 3.16 26.73
CA PRO A 82 24.53 3.25 28.20
C PRO A 82 23.30 3.91 28.81
N HIS A 83 22.84 3.39 29.94
CA HIS A 83 21.68 3.91 30.68
C HIS A 83 22.09 5.11 31.57
N PRO A 84 21.44 6.29 31.44
CA PRO A 84 21.94 7.52 32.08
C PRO A 84 21.96 7.46 33.62
N THR A 85 21.10 6.66 34.25
CA THR A 85 21.05 6.48 35.71
C THR A 85 21.86 5.27 36.21
N PHE A 86 22.30 4.38 35.32
CA PHE A 86 22.96 3.11 35.67
C PHE A 86 24.12 2.88 34.69
N GLN A 87 25.29 3.41 35.03
CA GLN A 87 26.47 3.43 34.14
C GLN A 87 26.98 2.01 33.78
N ASP A 88 26.68 1.03 34.62
CA ASP A 88 26.95 -0.39 34.46
C ASP A 88 25.84 -1.16 33.72
N VAL A 89 24.92 -0.46 33.04
CA VAL A 89 23.82 -1.06 32.27
C VAL A 89 23.79 -0.52 30.85
N THR A 90 23.95 -1.42 29.88
CA THR A 90 23.89 -1.10 28.45
C THR A 90 22.62 -1.67 27.85
N ILE A 91 21.79 -0.80 27.26
CA ILE A 91 20.63 -1.23 26.47
C ILE A 91 21.05 -1.31 25.01
N TRP A 92 20.97 -2.49 24.42
CA TRP A 92 21.38 -2.75 23.03
C TRP A 92 20.18 -2.70 22.10
N ASP A 93 20.21 -1.81 21.10
CA ASP A 93 19.28 -1.88 19.96
C ASP A 93 19.83 -2.89 18.96
N LEU A 94 19.09 -3.98 18.73
CA LEU A 94 19.52 -5.03 17.82
C LEU A 94 18.93 -4.82 16.41
N PRO A 95 19.65 -5.19 15.34
CA PRO A 95 19.11 -5.15 13.98
C PRO A 95 17.84 -6.01 13.86
N GLY A 96 16.95 -5.66 12.93
CA GLY A 96 15.69 -6.40 12.75
C GLY A 96 15.91 -7.77 12.11
N ILE A 97 15.41 -8.83 12.76
CA ILE A 97 15.24 -10.13 12.10
C ILE A 97 14.24 -10.01 10.94
N GLY A 98 14.42 -10.81 9.89
CA GLY A 98 13.52 -10.85 8.74
C GLY A 98 13.97 -9.98 7.55
N THR A 99 15.20 -9.48 7.54
CA THR A 99 15.73 -8.61 6.46
C THR A 99 16.86 -9.28 5.68
N ARG A 100 17.16 -8.77 4.47
CA ARG A 100 18.26 -9.22 3.62
C ARG A 100 19.61 -9.38 4.36
N ASN A 101 19.90 -8.45 5.28
CA ASN A 101 21.14 -8.42 6.05
C ASN A 101 21.10 -9.29 7.32
N PHE A 102 19.90 -9.59 7.81
CA PHE A 102 19.65 -10.25 9.10
C PHE A 102 18.61 -11.35 8.93
N LYS A 103 18.96 -12.29 8.04
CA LYS A 103 18.15 -13.45 7.71
C LYS A 103 17.78 -14.25 8.94
N ALA A 104 16.57 -14.77 8.97
CA ALA A 104 16.06 -15.52 10.12
C ALA A 104 16.97 -16.68 10.57
N GLU A 105 17.58 -17.40 9.63
CA GLU A 105 18.44 -18.57 9.91
C GLU A 105 19.78 -18.16 10.54
N GLU A 106 20.43 -17.12 9.99
CA GLU A 106 21.76 -16.63 10.40
C GLU A 106 21.71 -15.70 11.64
N TYR A 107 20.52 -15.18 11.99
CA TYR A 107 20.33 -14.06 12.91
C TYR A 107 20.96 -14.24 14.31
N LEU A 108 20.74 -15.40 14.92
CA LEU A 108 21.13 -15.65 16.32
C LEU A 108 22.65 -15.70 16.51
N GLU A 109 23.37 -16.13 15.47
CA GLU A 109 24.83 -16.22 15.43
C GLU A 109 25.42 -14.85 15.10
N ARG A 110 24.93 -14.20 14.04
CA ARG A 110 25.38 -12.86 13.59
C ARG A 110 25.20 -11.76 14.65
N VAL A 111 24.20 -11.91 15.52
CA VAL A 111 23.92 -10.96 16.61
C VAL A 111 24.49 -11.43 17.97
N ASN A 112 25.18 -12.58 18.01
CA ASN A 112 25.78 -13.19 19.20
C ASN A 112 24.86 -13.17 20.44
N TYR A 113 23.71 -13.84 20.34
CA TYR A 113 22.69 -13.92 21.40
C TYR A 113 23.19 -14.41 22.78
N ARG A 114 24.41 -14.98 22.85
CA ARG A 114 25.04 -15.39 24.11
C ARG A 114 25.49 -14.21 24.97
N GLN A 115 25.79 -13.04 24.40
CA GLN A 115 26.39 -11.92 25.12
C GLN A 115 25.42 -11.03 25.94
N TYR A 116 24.11 -11.16 25.74
CA TYR A 116 23.09 -10.35 26.44
C TYR A 116 22.46 -11.11 27.60
N ASP A 117 22.30 -10.48 28.76
CA ASP A 117 21.86 -11.15 29.98
C ASP A 117 20.32 -11.20 30.09
N PHE A 118 19.66 -10.18 29.55
CA PHE A 118 18.21 -10.04 29.52
C PHE A 118 17.72 -9.58 28.13
N PHE A 119 16.49 -9.93 27.77
CA PHE A 119 15.91 -9.62 26.46
C PHE A 119 14.56 -8.91 26.52
N ILE A 120 14.29 -8.04 25.55
CA ILE A 120 12.99 -7.44 25.29
C ILE A 120 12.64 -7.73 23.83
N ILE A 121 11.63 -8.56 23.60
CA ILE A 121 11.12 -8.87 22.25
C ILE A 121 10.04 -7.84 21.92
N VAL A 122 10.21 -7.09 20.83
CA VAL A 122 9.35 -5.98 20.43
C VAL A 122 8.62 -6.31 19.12
N SER A 123 7.29 -6.17 19.12
CA SER A 123 6.44 -6.47 17.95
C SER A 123 5.32 -5.43 17.78
N SER A 124 5.15 -4.90 16.56
CA SER A 124 4.14 -3.86 16.23
C SER A 124 3.12 -4.27 15.16
N GLY A 125 3.21 -5.48 14.60
CA GLY A 125 2.36 -5.99 13.51
C GLY A 125 1.49 -7.17 13.92
N CYS A 126 1.09 -8.03 13.00
CA CYS A 126 0.54 -9.33 13.39
C CYS A 126 1.66 -10.21 13.99
N PHE A 127 1.31 -11.22 14.79
CA PHE A 127 2.30 -12.11 15.40
C PHE A 127 2.97 -13.00 14.33
N THR A 128 4.30 -13.09 14.37
CA THR A 128 5.11 -13.69 13.30
C THR A 128 5.80 -14.99 13.72
N ILE A 129 6.29 -15.75 12.75
CA ILE A 129 7.20 -16.87 13.02
C ILE A 129 8.50 -16.43 13.70
N TYR A 130 8.92 -15.17 13.50
CA TYR A 130 10.12 -14.61 14.13
C TYR A 130 9.91 -14.37 15.64
N ASP A 131 8.73 -13.90 16.05
CA ASP A 131 8.38 -13.75 17.46
C ASP A 131 8.49 -15.10 18.22
N ILE A 132 8.06 -16.20 17.57
CA ILE A 132 8.21 -17.58 18.06
C ILE A 132 9.70 -17.98 18.12
N GLN A 133 10.43 -17.79 17.03
CA GLN A 133 11.84 -18.19 16.91
C GLN A 133 12.71 -17.52 17.97
N LEU A 134 12.57 -16.21 18.17
CA LEU A 134 13.31 -15.45 19.18
C LEU A 134 12.93 -15.91 20.60
N SER A 135 11.64 -16.10 20.87
CA SER A 135 11.16 -16.59 22.17
C SER A 135 11.74 -17.96 22.52
N HIS A 136 11.78 -18.90 21.56
CA HIS A 136 12.42 -20.21 21.75
C HIS A 136 13.94 -20.12 21.92
N ALA A 137 14.62 -19.28 21.14
CA ALA A 137 16.08 -19.10 21.25
C ALA A 137 16.48 -18.61 22.65
N ILE A 138 15.77 -17.62 23.18
CA ILE A 138 16.01 -17.05 24.50
C ILE A 138 15.71 -18.09 25.60
N ARG A 139 14.57 -18.82 25.52
CA ARG A 139 14.27 -19.92 26.46
C ARG A 139 15.30 -21.06 26.39
N LYS A 140 15.82 -21.41 25.20
CA LYS A 140 16.84 -22.47 25.01
C LYS A 140 18.17 -22.11 25.70
N MET A 141 18.50 -20.82 25.78
CA MET A 141 19.64 -20.32 26.55
C MET A 141 19.35 -20.15 28.06
N ARG A 142 18.15 -20.52 28.54
CA ARG A 142 17.67 -20.34 29.92
C ARG A 142 17.64 -18.87 30.39
N LYS A 143 17.52 -17.92 29.45
CA LYS A 143 17.43 -16.47 29.76
C LYS A 143 15.96 -16.02 29.81
N HIS A 144 15.72 -14.90 30.50
CA HIS A 144 14.38 -14.30 30.62
C HIS A 144 14.16 -13.19 29.59
N PHE A 145 12.90 -12.95 29.24
CA PHE A 145 12.51 -11.84 28.39
C PHE A 145 11.16 -11.22 28.76
N TYR A 146 10.97 -9.96 28.36
CA TYR A 146 9.65 -9.32 28.29
C TYR A 146 9.18 -9.25 26.84
N PHE A 147 7.88 -9.49 26.62
CA PHE A 147 7.26 -9.29 25.31
C PHE A 147 6.56 -7.93 25.29
N VAL A 148 6.97 -7.07 24.36
CA VAL A 148 6.53 -5.68 24.29
C VAL A 148 5.81 -5.43 22.98
N ARG A 149 4.51 -5.18 23.09
CA ARG A 149 3.67 -4.74 21.97
C ARG A 149 3.79 -3.24 21.82
N SER A 150 4.59 -2.80 20.85
CA SER A 150 4.82 -1.38 20.55
C SER A 150 3.77 -0.79 19.60
N LYS A 151 3.82 0.53 19.40
CA LYS A 151 2.94 1.31 18.51
C LYS A 151 1.44 1.14 18.80
N MET A 152 1.07 1.00 20.07
CA MET A 152 -0.35 1.00 20.47
C MET A 152 -1.07 2.29 20.08
N ASP A 153 -0.37 3.44 20.07
CA ASP A 153 -0.92 4.71 19.59
C ASP A 153 -1.28 4.69 18.09
N VAL A 154 -0.46 4.09 17.23
CA VAL A 154 -0.77 3.88 15.81
C VAL A 154 -1.91 2.87 15.62
N SER A 155 -1.89 1.80 16.42
CA SER A 155 -2.91 0.75 16.41
C SER A 155 -4.28 1.33 16.76
N ILE A 156 -4.37 2.08 17.86
CA ILE A 156 -5.57 2.76 18.33
C ILE A 156 -5.98 3.92 17.39
N LYS A 157 -5.04 4.68 16.80
CA LYS A 157 -5.36 5.69 15.76
C LYS A 157 -6.00 5.05 14.52
N SER A 158 -5.65 3.81 14.20
CA SER A 158 -6.24 3.05 13.09
C SER A 158 -7.66 2.58 13.41
N GLU A 159 -7.84 1.90 14.54
CA GLU A 159 -9.15 1.37 14.96
C GLU A 159 -10.16 2.46 15.34
N LYS A 160 -9.73 3.68 15.72
CA LYS A 160 -10.62 4.84 15.96
C LYS A 160 -11.45 5.30 14.76
N ARG A 161 -11.27 4.68 13.58
CA ARG A 161 -12.10 4.87 12.39
C ARG A 161 -13.29 3.90 12.33
N ASN A 162 -13.27 2.84 13.13
CA ASN A 162 -14.39 1.91 13.29
C ASN A 162 -15.51 2.59 14.09
N PRO A 163 -16.76 2.64 13.59
CA PRO A 163 -17.89 3.20 14.33
C PRO A 163 -18.10 2.57 15.72
N ASP A 164 -17.80 1.27 15.86
CA ASP A 164 -17.98 0.50 17.10
C ASP A 164 -16.74 0.54 18.03
N PHE A 165 -15.81 1.49 17.82
CA PHE A 165 -14.52 1.51 18.51
C PHE A 165 -14.61 1.64 20.04
N ASN A 166 -13.96 0.72 20.75
CA ASN A 166 -13.74 0.80 22.21
C ASN A 166 -12.26 0.56 22.55
N GLU A 167 -11.59 1.56 23.12
CA GLU A 167 -10.14 1.53 23.36
C GLU A 167 -9.70 0.44 24.35
N GLU A 168 -10.49 0.18 25.39
CA GLU A 168 -10.13 -0.81 26.42
C GLU A 168 -10.44 -2.24 25.96
N ALA A 169 -11.56 -2.46 25.26
CA ALA A 169 -11.83 -3.76 24.62
C ALA A 169 -10.74 -4.11 23.60
N THR A 170 -10.33 -3.15 22.77
CA THR A 170 -9.23 -3.31 21.80
C THR A 170 -7.91 -3.67 22.50
N ARG A 171 -7.58 -3.03 23.63
CA ARG A 171 -6.39 -3.37 24.43
C ARG A 171 -6.48 -4.79 25.01
N GLN A 172 -7.63 -5.20 25.53
CA GLN A 172 -7.82 -6.54 26.10
C GLN A 172 -7.71 -7.62 25.03
N GLU A 173 -8.29 -7.40 23.85
CA GLU A 173 -8.18 -8.28 22.68
C GLU A 173 -6.73 -8.40 22.21
N VAL A 174 -6.01 -7.29 22.03
CA VAL A 174 -4.58 -7.31 21.63
C VAL A 174 -3.71 -8.01 22.69
N ARG A 175 -3.97 -7.79 23.99
CA ARG A 175 -3.25 -8.50 25.06
C ARG A 175 -3.50 -10.00 25.02
N LYS A 176 -4.77 -10.40 24.83
CA LYS A 176 -5.17 -11.81 24.68
C LYS A 176 -4.53 -12.45 23.45
N TYR A 177 -4.55 -11.78 22.29
CA TYR A 177 -3.91 -12.26 21.06
C TYR A 177 -2.40 -12.52 21.24
N CYS A 178 -1.68 -11.61 21.89
CA CYS A 178 -0.26 -11.84 22.22
C CYS A 178 -0.07 -13.03 23.17
N LEU A 179 -0.93 -13.16 24.19
CA LEU A 179 -0.88 -14.27 25.15
C LEU A 179 -1.18 -15.63 24.50
N ASP A 180 -2.29 -15.74 23.78
CA ASP A 180 -2.75 -16.98 23.14
C ASP A 180 -1.71 -17.49 22.14
N ASN A 181 -1.07 -16.61 21.36
CA ASN A 181 -0.02 -17.00 20.42
C ASN A 181 1.28 -17.42 21.09
N LEU A 182 1.71 -16.73 22.16
CA LEU A 182 2.88 -17.14 22.94
C LEU A 182 2.64 -18.48 23.67
N MET A 183 1.44 -18.69 24.22
CA MET A 183 1.05 -19.95 24.86
C MET A 183 0.97 -21.10 23.86
N LYS A 184 0.40 -20.89 22.65
CA LYS A 184 0.46 -21.85 21.53
C LYS A 184 1.90 -22.20 21.13
N ALA A 185 2.81 -21.23 21.20
CA ALA A 185 4.25 -21.42 21.00
C ALA A 185 4.98 -22.02 22.23
N GLY A 186 4.28 -22.55 23.23
CA GLY A 186 4.89 -23.18 24.40
C GLY A 186 5.64 -22.21 25.32
N ILE A 187 5.40 -20.90 25.22
CA ILE A 187 5.96 -19.88 26.11
C ILE A 187 5.03 -19.76 27.32
N SER A 188 5.46 -20.37 28.43
CA SER A 188 4.73 -20.40 29.69
C SER A 188 4.81 -19.04 30.39
N SER A 189 3.67 -18.48 30.81
CA SER A 189 3.57 -17.26 31.62
C SER A 189 4.38 -16.03 31.13
N PRO A 190 4.20 -15.58 29.87
CA PRO A 190 4.92 -14.43 29.34
C PRO A 190 4.48 -13.11 30.01
N LYS A 191 5.44 -12.30 30.47
CA LYS A 191 5.20 -10.90 30.86
C LYS A 191 5.01 -10.06 29.58
N ILE A 192 3.77 -9.63 29.31
CA ILE A 192 3.36 -8.86 28.12
C ILE A 192 3.03 -7.41 28.50
N PHE A 193 3.57 -6.44 27.76
CA PHE A 193 3.30 -5.01 27.94
C PHE A 193 2.83 -4.37 26.63
N LEU A 194 1.66 -3.73 26.61
CA LEU A 194 1.17 -2.94 25.49
C LEU A 194 1.59 -1.47 25.66
N ILE A 195 2.36 -0.89 24.72
CA ILE A 195 2.98 0.44 24.92
C ILE A 195 2.92 1.35 23.68
N SER A 196 3.16 2.64 23.95
CA SER A 196 3.70 3.58 22.96
C SER A 196 5.07 4.08 23.45
N SER A 197 6.04 4.18 22.55
CA SER A 197 7.36 4.76 22.86
C SER A 197 7.35 6.30 22.83
N TRP A 198 6.24 6.93 22.39
CA TRP A 198 6.09 8.39 22.29
C TRP A 198 5.15 8.99 23.33
N TYR A 199 4.23 8.19 23.90
CA TYR A 199 3.29 8.60 24.93
C TYR A 199 3.54 7.78 26.21
N TRP A 200 4.55 8.19 26.99
CA TRP A 200 5.04 7.45 28.16
C TRP A 200 4.05 7.41 29.33
N ASP A 201 3.06 8.29 29.33
CA ASP A 201 1.92 8.32 30.24
C ASP A 201 0.89 7.22 29.94
N LYS A 202 0.91 6.64 28.73
CA LYS A 202 -0.19 5.79 28.22
C LYS A 202 0.11 4.29 28.25
N TYR A 203 -0.99 3.56 28.22
CA TYR A 203 -1.02 2.10 28.15
C TYR A 203 -0.20 1.48 29.30
N ASP A 204 0.62 0.48 29.01
CA ASP A 204 1.37 -0.27 30.02
C ASP A 204 2.82 0.27 30.18
N PHE A 205 3.17 1.39 29.55
CA PHE A 205 4.55 1.92 29.57
C PHE A 205 5.04 2.33 30.98
N PRO A 206 4.23 2.99 31.85
CA PRO A 206 4.62 3.25 33.24
C PRO A 206 4.89 1.96 34.04
N LEU A 207 4.16 0.88 33.73
CA LEU A 207 4.34 -0.43 34.36
C LEU A 207 5.60 -1.12 33.84
N LEU A 208 5.85 -1.06 32.52
CA LEU A 208 7.09 -1.56 31.91
C LEU A 208 8.32 -0.89 32.54
N ARG A 209 8.35 0.45 32.64
CA ARG A 209 9.49 1.19 33.23
C ARG A 209 9.77 0.75 34.67
N ARG A 210 8.76 0.73 35.55
CA ARG A 210 8.90 0.26 36.95
C ARG A 210 9.38 -1.20 37.04
N THR A 211 8.87 -2.07 36.17
CA THR A 211 9.24 -3.49 36.14
C THR A 211 10.66 -3.70 35.61
N PHE A 212 11.07 -2.93 34.62
CA PHE A 212 12.42 -2.90 34.06
C PHE A 212 13.46 -2.42 35.08
N GLU A 213 13.19 -1.32 35.79
CA GLU A 213 14.08 -0.81 36.85
C GLU A 213 14.29 -1.83 37.97
N ASN A 214 13.25 -2.55 38.38
CA ASN A 214 13.33 -3.56 39.43
C ASN A 214 14.10 -4.81 38.97
N GLU A 215 13.85 -5.30 37.74
CA GLU A 215 14.60 -6.42 37.17
C GLU A 215 16.09 -6.06 37.02
N THR A 216 16.39 -4.84 36.54
CA THR A 216 17.74 -4.29 36.42
C THR A 216 18.46 -4.28 37.77
N LYS A 217 17.83 -3.76 38.83
CA LYS A 217 18.37 -3.78 40.20
C LYS A 217 18.61 -5.20 40.74
N GLY A 218 17.85 -6.19 40.27
CA GLY A 218 18.05 -7.61 40.60
C GLY A 218 19.26 -8.20 39.88
N LEU A 219 19.32 -8.08 38.55
CA LEU A 219 20.38 -8.66 37.71
C LEU A 219 21.77 -8.09 38.01
N ARG A 220 21.90 -6.78 38.28
CA ARG A 220 23.16 -6.15 38.67
C ARG A 220 23.81 -6.85 39.88
N ARG A 221 23.02 -7.27 40.87
CA ARG A 221 23.51 -7.98 42.08
C ARG A 221 24.03 -9.39 41.80
N GLN A 222 23.66 -9.99 40.66
CA GLN A 222 24.07 -11.34 40.27
C GLN A 222 25.35 -11.33 39.42
N ILE A 223 25.60 -10.23 38.70
CA ILE A 223 26.78 -10.09 37.84
C ILE A 223 28.00 -9.64 38.67
N PHE A 224 27.87 -8.60 39.49
CA PHE A 224 29.03 -7.79 39.91
C PHE A 224 29.83 -8.25 41.15
N GLN A 225 30.70 -9.26 41.00
CA GLN A 225 31.74 -9.71 41.97
C GLN A 225 33.19 -9.65 41.36
N PRO A 226 34.29 -9.33 42.06
CA PRO A 226 35.51 -8.74 41.40
C PRO A 226 36.82 -9.58 41.22
N THR A 227 37.47 -9.50 40.04
CA THR A 227 38.90 -9.81 39.68
C THR A 227 39.29 -9.28 38.26
N LEU A 228 40.36 -8.47 38.12
CA LEU A 228 40.77 -7.65 36.93
C LEU A 228 41.48 -8.37 35.73
N PRO A 229 41.56 -7.74 34.52
CA PRO A 229 42.23 -8.24 33.31
C PRO A 229 43.47 -7.42 32.86
N PRO A 230 44.27 -7.94 31.90
CA PRO A 230 44.86 -7.13 30.81
C PRO A 230 44.94 -7.92 29.45
N GLU A 231 45.27 -7.40 28.26
CA GLU A 231 45.44 -6.04 27.70
C GLU A 231 45.32 -6.11 26.15
N ASN A 232 45.21 -4.97 25.46
CA ASN A 232 45.15 -4.89 23.98
C ASN A 232 46.54 -4.84 23.30
N LYS A 233 46.58 -5.13 22.00
CA LYS A 233 47.48 -4.45 21.04
C LYS A 233 46.92 -4.44 19.61
N SER A 234 47.35 -3.45 18.84
CA SER A 234 46.78 -3.05 17.54
C SER A 234 47.84 -3.01 16.45
N ASP A 235 47.45 -3.28 15.20
CA ASP A 235 48.29 -3.13 13.99
C ASP A 235 47.75 -2.06 13.02
N ASP A 236 48.55 -1.72 12.00
CA ASP A 236 48.64 -0.38 11.37
C ASP A 236 48.52 -0.40 9.81
N LYS A 237 48.48 0.79 9.19
CA LYS A 237 48.84 1.14 7.78
C LYS A 237 47.78 1.14 6.65
N SER A 238 47.06 2.26 6.56
CA SER A 238 47.11 3.29 5.47
C SER A 238 47.09 2.96 3.95
N ASN A 239 46.29 3.79 3.23
CA ASN A 239 46.51 4.38 1.88
C ASN A 239 46.28 3.59 0.54
N LYS A 240 45.11 3.84 -0.09
CA LYS A 240 44.83 4.73 -1.29
C LYS A 240 45.99 5.11 -2.25
N PRO A 241 45.72 5.63 -3.49
CA PRO A 241 44.57 5.47 -4.43
C PRO A 241 44.98 5.48 -5.95
N SER A 242 44.03 5.41 -6.91
CA SER A 242 44.01 6.06 -8.28
C SER A 242 43.07 5.34 -9.28
N LYS A 243 42.90 5.76 -10.56
CA LYS A 243 42.19 6.96 -11.10
C LYS A 243 41.99 6.81 -12.65
N GLY A 244 40.92 7.38 -13.23
CA GLY A 244 40.70 7.53 -14.71
C GLY A 244 39.34 6.96 -15.18
N SER A 245 38.39 7.75 -15.71
CA SER A 245 38.28 8.32 -17.09
C SER A 245 38.08 7.23 -18.16
N GLY A 246 37.05 7.18 -19.03
CA GLY A 246 36.08 8.15 -19.59
C GLY A 246 35.49 7.46 -20.86
N ILE A 247 34.61 7.98 -21.73
CA ILE A 247 33.84 9.23 -21.91
C ILE A 247 32.60 8.88 -22.80
N TYR A 248 31.59 9.75 -22.83
CA TYR A 248 30.40 9.80 -23.73
C TYR A 248 30.36 8.94 -25.02
N ILE A 249 29.13 8.52 -25.41
CA ILE A 249 28.59 8.83 -26.75
C ILE A 249 27.05 9.05 -26.75
N TYR A 250 26.71 10.10 -27.50
CA TYR A 250 25.46 10.72 -27.94
C TYR A 250 24.12 9.95 -28.04
N LEU A 251 23.05 10.67 -27.64
CA LEU A 251 21.63 10.68 -28.05
C LEU A 251 21.15 9.81 -29.24
N LEU A 252 19.92 9.30 -29.11
CA LEU A 252 18.85 9.47 -30.13
C LEU A 252 17.43 9.32 -29.53
N GLN A 253 16.43 9.96 -30.14
CA GLN A 253 15.04 10.01 -29.66
C GLN A 253 14.07 9.21 -30.58
N LYS A 254 12.82 9.05 -30.09
CA LYS A 254 11.56 9.15 -30.87
C LYS A 254 11.11 7.92 -31.68
N ALA A 255 10.00 7.31 -31.24
CA ALA A 255 8.90 6.89 -32.12
C ALA A 255 7.59 6.63 -31.34
N LEU A 256 6.52 7.34 -31.69
CA LEU A 256 5.13 6.92 -31.40
C LEU A 256 4.66 6.04 -32.58
N LYS A 257 3.97 4.92 -32.31
CA LYS A 257 3.15 4.24 -33.32
C LYS A 257 1.81 3.76 -32.75
N ILE A 258 0.82 4.63 -32.97
CA ILE A 258 -0.56 4.38 -33.42
C ILE A 258 -0.87 2.92 -33.78
N ASP A 259 -2.09 2.47 -33.49
CA ASP A 259 -2.82 1.60 -34.42
C ASP A 259 -4.32 1.95 -34.48
N LEU A 260 -4.70 2.73 -35.50
CA LEU A 260 -6.09 3.10 -35.84
C LEU A 260 -6.52 2.50 -37.20
N VAL A 261 -5.65 1.73 -37.86
CA VAL A 261 -5.89 1.24 -39.22
C VAL A 261 -6.86 0.04 -39.20
N LYS A 262 -6.71 -0.85 -38.20
CA LYS A 262 -7.55 -2.05 -38.02
C LYS A 262 -9.06 -1.79 -37.97
N LEU A 263 -9.49 -0.60 -37.54
CA LEU A 263 -10.90 -0.22 -37.50
C LEU A 263 -11.50 0.03 -38.90
N ARG A 264 -10.67 0.47 -39.86
CA ARG A 264 -11.09 0.79 -41.23
C ARG A 264 -11.39 -0.47 -42.04
N ASP A 265 -10.52 -1.47 -41.92
CA ASP A 265 -10.58 -2.69 -42.73
C ASP A 265 -11.76 -3.59 -42.30
N ALA A 266 -12.14 -3.54 -41.02
CA ALA A 266 -13.33 -4.21 -40.50
C ALA A 266 -14.66 -3.68 -41.09
N LEU A 267 -14.71 -2.40 -41.47
CA LEU A 267 -15.91 -1.73 -42.01
C LEU A 267 -15.98 -1.75 -43.55
N THR A 268 -14.97 -2.29 -44.23
CA THR A 268 -14.87 -2.28 -45.71
C THR A 268 -14.77 -3.66 -46.35
N GLY A 269 -14.68 -4.74 -45.57
CA GLY A 269 -14.35 -6.08 -46.09
C GLY A 269 -15.16 -7.27 -45.56
N LYS A 270 -16.27 -7.07 -44.84
CA LYS A 270 -17.12 -8.16 -44.29
C LYS A 270 -18.60 -7.94 -44.59
N ASN A 271 -19.40 -9.00 -44.55
CA ASN A 271 -20.85 -8.87 -44.54
C ASN A 271 -21.32 -8.16 -43.25
N LEU A 272 -22.41 -7.38 -43.32
CA LEU A 272 -22.95 -6.66 -42.16
C LEU A 272 -23.25 -7.62 -40.99
N GLU A 273 -23.81 -8.80 -41.30
CA GLU A 273 -24.11 -9.87 -40.34
C GLU A 273 -22.85 -10.39 -39.63
N GLU A 274 -21.75 -10.58 -40.34
CA GLU A 274 -20.47 -11.04 -39.76
C GLU A 274 -19.87 -9.99 -38.81
N GLY A 275 -19.86 -8.71 -39.22
CA GLY A 275 -19.35 -7.61 -38.39
C GLY A 275 -20.21 -7.35 -37.14
N THR A 276 -21.52 -7.53 -37.26
CA THR A 276 -22.46 -7.33 -36.14
C THR A 276 -22.44 -8.48 -35.15
N GLU A 277 -22.28 -9.72 -35.62
CA GLU A 277 -22.03 -10.88 -34.75
C GLU A 277 -20.62 -10.83 -34.10
N GLU A 278 -19.61 -10.23 -34.75
CA GLU A 278 -18.30 -9.96 -34.14
C GLU A 278 -18.41 -8.91 -33.03
N ILE A 279 -19.09 -7.79 -33.28
CA ILE A 279 -19.36 -6.74 -32.28
C ILE A 279 -20.20 -7.28 -31.11
N ARG A 280 -21.22 -8.10 -31.40
CA ARG A 280 -22.05 -8.75 -30.39
C ARG A 280 -21.22 -9.66 -29.49
N LYS A 281 -20.37 -10.52 -30.08
CA LYS A 281 -19.45 -11.39 -29.33
C LYS A 281 -18.44 -10.59 -28.51
N GLU A 282 -17.99 -9.44 -29.00
CA GLU A 282 -17.11 -8.55 -28.24
C GLU A 282 -17.84 -7.89 -27.05
N LEU A 283 -19.11 -7.52 -27.20
CA LEU A 283 -19.94 -7.02 -26.08
C LEU A 283 -20.23 -8.14 -25.06
N GLU A 284 -20.66 -9.33 -25.50
CA GLU A 284 -20.86 -10.50 -24.65
C GLU A 284 -19.56 -10.89 -23.91
N ALA A 285 -18.41 -10.83 -24.59
CA ALA A 285 -17.10 -11.03 -23.97
C ALA A 285 -16.75 -9.92 -22.97
N LEU A 286 -17.05 -8.66 -23.25
CA LEU A 286 -16.80 -7.53 -22.33
C LEU A 286 -17.71 -7.55 -21.09
N GLU A 287 -18.84 -8.24 -21.12
CA GLU A 287 -19.65 -8.50 -19.93
C GLU A 287 -19.16 -9.72 -19.14
N ASN A 288 -18.77 -10.80 -19.82
CA ASN A 288 -18.35 -12.06 -19.20
C ASN A 288 -16.84 -12.15 -18.87
N VAL A 289 -16.02 -11.19 -19.29
CA VAL A 289 -14.57 -11.20 -19.05
C VAL A 289 -14.26 -11.14 -17.56
N LYS A 290 -13.56 -12.17 -17.08
CA LYS A 290 -13.08 -12.29 -15.70
C LYS A 290 -11.69 -11.67 -15.55
N LEU A 291 -11.48 -10.97 -14.45
CA LEU A 291 -10.21 -10.35 -14.08
C LEU A 291 -9.90 -10.65 -12.61
N ASP A 292 -8.87 -11.45 -12.35
CA ASP A 292 -8.47 -11.91 -11.02
C ASP A 292 -7.18 -11.21 -10.55
N ILE A 293 -7.31 -10.26 -9.61
CA ILE A 293 -6.18 -9.50 -9.05
C ILE A 293 -5.85 -10.03 -7.66
N ALA A 294 -4.66 -10.62 -7.48
CA ALA A 294 -4.17 -11.08 -6.19
C ALA A 294 -3.44 -9.99 -5.41
N ILE A 295 -3.80 -9.82 -4.13
CA ILE A 295 -3.18 -8.88 -3.21
C ILE A 295 -2.50 -9.68 -2.10
N THR A 296 -1.16 -9.72 -2.14
CA THR A 296 -0.29 -10.53 -1.29
C THR A 296 0.70 -9.66 -0.51
N GLY A 297 1.52 -10.25 0.36
CA GLY A 297 2.42 -9.53 1.27
C GLY A 297 2.17 -9.87 2.74
N VAL A 298 3.05 -9.38 3.62
CA VAL A 298 3.04 -9.74 5.06
C VAL A 298 1.73 -9.39 5.77
N SER A 299 1.45 -10.05 6.89
CA SER A 299 0.26 -9.75 7.68
C SER A 299 0.36 -8.37 8.34
N GLY A 300 -0.75 -7.63 8.38
CA GLY A 300 -0.80 -6.24 8.87
C GLY A 300 -0.38 -5.17 7.84
N ALA A 301 0.04 -5.56 6.63
CA ALA A 301 0.44 -4.64 5.56
C ALA A 301 -0.70 -3.85 4.88
N GLY A 302 -1.94 -3.92 5.38
CA GLY A 302 -3.07 -3.15 4.82
C GLY A 302 -3.68 -3.71 3.53
N LYS A 303 -3.42 -4.99 3.21
CA LYS A 303 -3.97 -5.69 2.02
C LYS A 303 -5.48 -5.56 1.89
N SER A 304 -6.21 -5.88 2.95
CA SER A 304 -7.68 -5.82 3.03
C SER A 304 -8.20 -4.38 2.83
N SER A 305 -7.52 -3.37 3.38
CA SER A 305 -7.85 -1.95 3.10
C SER A 305 -7.61 -1.56 1.64
N LEU A 306 -6.60 -2.13 0.98
CA LEU A 306 -6.36 -1.91 -0.46
C LEU A 306 -7.41 -2.59 -1.33
N VAL A 307 -7.85 -3.81 -0.97
CA VAL A 307 -9.00 -4.50 -1.59
C VAL A 307 -10.24 -3.62 -1.52
N ASN A 308 -10.56 -3.04 -0.35
CA ASN A 308 -11.72 -2.15 -0.18
C ASN A 308 -11.57 -0.84 -0.98
N ALA A 309 -10.39 -0.20 -0.94
CA ALA A 309 -10.11 1.03 -1.67
C ALA A 309 -10.25 0.87 -3.19
N LEU A 310 -9.72 -0.22 -3.75
CA LEU A 310 -9.85 -0.53 -5.18
C LEU A 310 -11.28 -0.95 -5.58
N ARG A 311 -12.08 -1.48 -4.63
CA ARG A 311 -13.52 -1.73 -4.78
C ARG A 311 -14.40 -0.50 -4.53
N GLY A 312 -13.81 0.66 -4.23
CA GLY A 312 -14.55 1.88 -3.94
C GLY A 312 -15.42 1.80 -2.67
N MET A 313 -15.08 0.97 -1.69
CA MET A 313 -15.84 0.79 -0.45
C MET A 313 -15.11 1.39 0.77
N THR A 314 -15.82 1.61 1.88
CA THR A 314 -15.18 1.80 3.20
C THR A 314 -14.69 0.48 3.79
N ASP A 315 -13.88 0.54 4.86
CA ASP A 315 -13.36 -0.64 5.55
C ASP A 315 -14.37 -1.27 6.53
N TYR A 316 -15.62 -0.77 6.60
CA TYR A 316 -16.63 -1.17 7.59
C TYR A 316 -17.99 -1.60 6.99
N GLU A 317 -18.22 -1.44 5.69
CA GLU A 317 -19.47 -1.83 4.99
C GLU A 317 -19.64 -3.33 4.75
N ASP A 318 -20.86 -3.86 4.80
CA ASP A 318 -21.09 -5.28 4.50
C ASP A 318 -20.59 -5.67 3.10
N GLY A 319 -19.85 -6.79 3.04
CA GLY A 319 -19.04 -7.18 1.89
C GLY A 319 -17.59 -6.65 1.88
N ARG A 320 -17.10 -5.92 2.90
CA ARG A 320 -15.66 -5.57 3.04
C ARG A 320 -14.74 -6.79 3.16
N ALA A 321 -13.51 -6.62 2.70
CA ALA A 321 -12.37 -7.36 3.26
C ALA A 321 -12.10 -6.86 4.68
N ARG A 322 -12.05 -7.78 5.65
CA ARG A 322 -11.98 -7.43 7.09
C ARG A 322 -10.62 -6.86 7.45
N VAL A 323 -10.59 -5.64 7.99
CA VAL A 323 -9.40 -4.99 8.53
C VAL A 323 -9.28 -5.21 10.04
N GLY A 324 -8.09 -5.03 10.59
CA GLY A 324 -7.86 -5.02 12.05
C GLY A 324 -6.36 -4.97 12.42
N ILE A 325 -6.07 -4.79 13.72
CA ILE A 325 -4.70 -4.89 14.28
C ILE A 325 -4.12 -6.31 14.17
N MET A 326 -4.97 -7.34 14.24
CA MET A 326 -4.60 -8.76 14.20
C MET A 326 -4.59 -9.32 12.77
N GLN A 327 -4.18 -10.59 12.59
CA GLN A 327 -4.43 -11.28 11.32
C GLN A 327 -5.93 -11.56 11.19
N THR A 328 -6.58 -10.89 10.25
CA THR A 328 -7.99 -11.09 9.87
C THR A 328 -8.13 -12.15 8.77
N THR A 329 -7.30 -12.08 7.75
CA THR A 329 -7.33 -12.96 6.57
C THR A 329 -6.60 -14.27 6.87
N MET A 330 -7.37 -15.27 7.31
CA MET A 330 -6.89 -16.62 7.67
C MET A 330 -7.01 -17.64 6.53
N GLU A 331 -7.67 -17.29 5.44
CA GLU A 331 -7.86 -18.11 4.23
C GLU A 331 -7.79 -17.20 2.99
N VAL A 332 -7.69 -17.77 1.79
CA VAL A 332 -7.77 -17.01 0.53
C VAL A 332 -9.22 -16.60 0.28
N HIS A 333 -9.50 -15.31 0.22
CA HIS A 333 -10.87 -14.81 0.04
C HIS A 333 -11.02 -13.94 -1.20
N SER A 334 -11.95 -14.32 -2.08
CA SER A 334 -12.37 -13.54 -3.24
C SER A 334 -13.32 -12.41 -2.84
N TYR A 335 -13.07 -11.20 -3.33
CA TYR A 335 -13.94 -10.04 -3.15
C TYR A 335 -14.32 -9.47 -4.52
N PRO A 336 -15.45 -9.92 -5.11
CA PRO A 336 -16.03 -9.33 -6.32
C PRO A 336 -16.27 -7.83 -6.16
N HIS A 337 -16.05 -7.05 -7.21
CA HIS A 337 -16.41 -5.63 -7.23
C HIS A 337 -17.96 -5.49 -7.15
N PRO A 338 -18.53 -4.69 -6.22
CA PRO A 338 -19.99 -4.65 -5.99
C PRO A 338 -20.81 -4.43 -7.27
N LEU A 339 -20.37 -3.51 -8.11
CA LEU A 339 -21.06 -3.16 -9.36
C LEU A 339 -20.67 -4.06 -10.57
N PHE A 340 -19.54 -4.76 -10.49
CA PHE A 340 -18.88 -5.43 -11.63
C PHE A 340 -18.25 -6.77 -11.19
N PRO A 341 -19.05 -7.77 -10.79
CA PRO A 341 -18.58 -8.93 -10.03
C PRO A 341 -17.56 -9.83 -10.75
N ASN A 342 -17.42 -9.72 -12.08
CA ASN A 342 -16.39 -10.43 -12.84
C ASN A 342 -14.97 -9.84 -12.65
N VAL A 343 -14.85 -8.64 -12.09
CA VAL A 343 -13.59 -8.10 -11.54
C VAL A 343 -13.49 -8.52 -10.08
N ILE A 344 -12.56 -9.43 -9.76
CA ILE A 344 -12.41 -10.04 -8.44
C ILE A 344 -11.05 -9.67 -7.86
N LEU A 345 -11.06 -9.08 -6.66
CA LEU A 345 -9.87 -8.80 -5.89
C LEU A 345 -9.72 -9.88 -4.81
N TRP A 346 -8.57 -10.52 -4.76
CA TRP A 346 -8.30 -11.61 -3.83
C TRP A 346 -7.39 -11.13 -2.71
N ASP A 347 -7.91 -11.07 -1.49
CA ASP A 347 -7.08 -10.85 -0.29
C ASP A 347 -6.42 -12.19 0.04
N LEU A 348 -5.10 -12.27 -0.13
CA LEU A 348 -4.36 -13.47 0.25
C LEU A 348 -3.98 -13.38 1.74
N PRO A 349 -3.93 -14.49 2.48
CA PRO A 349 -3.50 -14.49 3.87
C PRO A 349 -2.09 -13.89 4.02
N GLY A 350 -1.74 -13.41 5.21
CA GLY A 350 -0.41 -12.80 5.41
C GLY A 350 0.71 -13.83 5.50
N ILE A 351 1.69 -13.78 4.59
CA ILE A 351 2.90 -14.60 4.66
C ILE A 351 3.72 -14.25 5.92
N GLY A 352 4.33 -15.26 6.55
CA GLY A 352 5.21 -15.10 7.70
C GLY A 352 4.52 -15.22 9.07
N THR A 353 3.23 -15.54 9.12
CA THR A 353 2.52 -15.89 10.37
C THR A 353 2.62 -17.40 10.65
N PRO A 354 2.30 -17.87 11.88
CA PRO A 354 2.47 -19.28 12.25
C PRO A 354 1.72 -20.26 11.34
N GLU A 355 0.54 -19.87 10.86
CA GLU A 355 -0.33 -20.64 9.96
C GLU A 355 0.11 -20.54 8.48
N PHE A 356 0.78 -19.45 8.10
CA PHE A 356 1.17 -19.11 6.72
C PHE A 356 2.69 -18.97 6.57
N ARG A 357 3.38 -20.07 6.90
CA ARG A 357 4.82 -20.24 6.73
C ARG A 357 5.23 -20.16 5.25
N PRO A 358 6.36 -19.51 4.91
CA PRO A 358 6.80 -19.30 3.53
C PRO A 358 6.79 -20.55 2.65
N ASN A 359 7.30 -21.68 3.15
CA ASN A 359 7.43 -22.93 2.39
C ASN A 359 6.09 -23.57 1.99
N ASP A 360 5.03 -23.32 2.77
CA ASP A 360 3.68 -23.85 2.52
C ASP A 360 2.79 -22.82 1.81
N TYR A 361 3.10 -21.52 1.96
CA TYR A 361 2.30 -20.41 1.48
C TYR A 361 1.92 -20.53 0.00
N LEU A 362 2.92 -20.77 -0.86
CA LEU A 362 2.76 -20.84 -2.32
C LEU A 362 1.77 -21.94 -2.74
N LYS A 363 1.78 -23.09 -2.03
CA LYS A 363 0.86 -24.21 -2.25
C LYS A 363 -0.54 -23.89 -1.75
N LYS A 364 -0.66 -23.26 -0.58
CA LYS A 364 -1.95 -22.90 0.05
C LYS A 364 -2.74 -21.86 -0.74
N VAL A 365 -2.09 -20.95 -1.46
CA VAL A 365 -2.76 -19.82 -2.13
C VAL A 365 -2.82 -19.91 -3.66
N ASN A 366 -2.33 -20.99 -4.27
CA ASN A 366 -2.41 -21.28 -5.71
C ASN A 366 -2.16 -20.08 -6.65
N PHE A 367 -0.92 -19.59 -6.73
CA PHE A 367 -0.53 -18.46 -7.59
C PHE A 367 -0.87 -18.64 -9.10
N SER A 368 -1.21 -19.85 -9.55
CA SER A 368 -1.54 -20.12 -10.96
C SER A 368 -2.79 -19.38 -11.45
N GLN A 369 -3.77 -19.15 -10.58
CA GLN A 369 -5.14 -18.75 -10.97
C GLN A 369 -5.37 -17.23 -11.17
N TYR A 370 -4.37 -16.38 -10.89
CA TYR A 370 -4.53 -14.92 -10.90
C TYR A 370 -3.89 -14.27 -12.15
N ASP A 371 -4.51 -13.21 -12.69
CA ASP A 371 -3.94 -12.44 -13.80
C ASP A 371 -2.75 -11.57 -13.34
N PHE A 372 -2.92 -10.86 -12.22
CA PHE A 372 -1.98 -9.87 -11.71
C PHE A 372 -1.74 -10.00 -10.21
N PHE A 373 -0.56 -9.54 -9.76
CA PHE A 373 -0.18 -9.51 -8.35
C PHE A 373 0.15 -8.10 -7.86
N MET A 374 -0.28 -7.78 -6.65
CA MET A 374 0.24 -6.67 -5.85
C MET A 374 0.95 -7.25 -4.63
N ILE A 375 2.25 -6.98 -4.49
CA ILE A 375 2.99 -7.25 -3.25
C ILE A 375 2.85 -6.00 -2.39
N VAL A 376 2.04 -6.08 -1.33
CA VAL A 376 1.80 -4.97 -0.42
C VAL A 376 2.72 -5.09 0.78
N ALA A 377 3.62 -4.12 0.91
CA ALA A 377 4.51 -3.99 2.05
C ALA A 377 4.11 -2.78 2.91
N SER A 378 4.41 -2.87 4.21
CA SER A 378 4.33 -1.74 5.15
C SER A 378 5.63 -1.62 5.93
N GLU A 379 6.02 -0.39 6.25
CA GLU A 379 7.28 -0.07 6.94
C GLU A 379 8.53 -0.38 6.10
N ARG A 380 9.00 -1.64 6.05
CA ARG A 380 10.32 -2.02 5.51
C ARG A 380 10.25 -3.29 4.66
N PHE A 381 11.22 -3.46 3.76
CA PHE A 381 11.37 -4.64 2.92
C PHE A 381 11.84 -5.86 3.74
N THR A 382 11.26 -7.04 3.49
CA THR A 382 11.53 -8.27 4.25
C THR A 382 11.89 -9.45 3.33
N GLU A 383 12.46 -10.52 3.90
CA GLU A 383 12.72 -11.78 3.20
C GLU A 383 11.44 -12.38 2.56
N ASN A 384 10.27 -12.14 3.14
CA ASN A 384 9.00 -12.58 2.57
C ASN A 384 8.66 -11.85 1.27
N ASP A 385 8.98 -10.54 1.18
CA ASP A 385 8.75 -9.75 -0.02
C ASP A 385 9.69 -10.18 -1.17
N VAL A 386 10.94 -10.56 -0.83
CA VAL A 386 11.89 -11.20 -1.76
C VAL A 386 11.30 -12.48 -2.34
N LEU A 387 10.81 -13.38 -1.48
CA LEU A 387 10.28 -14.68 -1.90
C LEU A 387 9.03 -14.53 -2.79
N LEU A 388 8.12 -13.63 -2.43
CA LEU A 388 6.93 -13.34 -3.22
C LEU A 388 7.30 -12.82 -4.62
N ALA A 389 8.22 -11.84 -4.71
CA ALA A 389 8.67 -11.30 -5.98
C ALA A 389 9.32 -12.38 -6.87
N HIS A 390 10.25 -13.15 -6.31
CA HIS A 390 10.92 -14.24 -7.03
C HIS A 390 9.95 -15.30 -7.55
N GLU A 391 8.94 -15.71 -6.78
CA GLU A 391 8.01 -16.74 -7.26
C GLU A 391 7.14 -16.22 -8.42
N ILE A 392 6.64 -14.99 -8.33
CA ILE A 392 5.85 -14.38 -9.40
C ILE A 392 6.70 -14.20 -10.68
N GLN A 393 7.98 -13.86 -10.53
CA GLN A 393 8.95 -13.80 -11.64
C GLN A 393 9.19 -15.17 -12.28
N LYS A 394 9.37 -16.26 -11.51
CA LYS A 394 9.49 -17.64 -12.06
C LYS A 394 8.27 -18.01 -12.91
N MET A 395 7.09 -17.59 -12.47
CA MET A 395 5.82 -17.79 -13.17
C MET A 395 5.64 -16.87 -14.40
N LYS A 396 6.60 -15.98 -14.69
CA LYS A 396 6.58 -15.00 -15.79
C LYS A 396 5.38 -14.05 -15.76
N LYS A 397 4.78 -13.83 -14.58
CA LYS A 397 3.67 -12.90 -14.38
C LYS A 397 4.19 -11.53 -13.93
N LYS A 398 3.44 -10.47 -14.22
CA LYS A 398 3.75 -9.11 -13.75
C LYS A 398 3.30 -8.94 -12.31
N PHE A 399 4.05 -8.16 -11.53
CA PHE A 399 3.62 -7.67 -10.22
C PHE A 399 3.86 -6.17 -10.06
N TYR A 400 3.14 -5.58 -9.13
CA TYR A 400 3.35 -4.21 -8.66
C TYR A 400 3.76 -4.25 -7.18
N PHE A 401 4.74 -3.45 -6.78
CA PHE A 401 5.12 -3.33 -5.38
C PHE A 401 4.44 -2.12 -4.76
N VAL A 402 3.56 -2.35 -3.79
CA VAL A 402 2.68 -1.34 -3.20
C VAL A 402 3.13 -1.08 -1.77
N ARG A 403 3.83 0.04 -1.56
CA ARG A 403 4.25 0.49 -0.22
C ARG A 403 3.09 1.26 0.41
N SER A 404 2.28 0.54 1.16
CA SER A 404 1.14 1.05 1.93
C SER A 404 1.55 1.93 3.10
N LYS A 405 0.56 2.50 3.80
CA LYS A 405 0.73 3.21 5.09
C LYS A 405 1.75 4.35 5.00
N MET A 406 1.67 5.14 3.93
CA MET A 406 2.48 6.35 3.76
C MET A 406 2.14 7.40 4.82
N ASP A 407 0.87 7.53 5.20
CA ASP A 407 0.41 8.34 6.34
C ASP A 407 1.20 8.02 7.63
N VAL A 408 1.25 6.75 8.05
CA VAL A 408 2.01 6.31 9.24
C VAL A 408 3.51 6.54 9.08
N SER A 409 4.02 6.38 7.85
CA SER A 409 5.45 6.57 7.54
C SER A 409 5.86 8.04 7.58
N ILE A 410 4.94 8.96 7.27
CA ILE A 410 5.11 10.41 7.29
C ILE A 410 4.85 10.98 8.69
N ASP A 411 3.80 10.53 9.40
CA ASP A 411 3.54 10.84 10.83
C ASP A 411 4.79 10.61 11.71
N ALA A 412 5.53 9.53 11.43
CA ALA A 412 6.76 9.18 12.14
C ALA A 412 7.94 10.12 11.83
N LYS A 413 7.94 10.79 10.67
CA LYS A 413 9.00 11.71 10.24
C LYS A 413 8.66 13.18 10.44
N ILE A 414 7.39 13.57 10.53
CA ILE A 414 6.95 14.93 10.92
C ILE A 414 7.52 15.37 12.29
N ARG A 415 7.88 14.42 13.16
CA ARG A 415 8.52 14.66 14.47
C ARG A 415 10.03 14.98 14.39
N ASP A 416 10.66 14.77 13.24
CA ASP A 416 12.07 15.13 13.00
C ASP A 416 12.18 16.65 12.74
N PRO A 417 12.99 17.41 13.49
CA PRO A 417 13.18 18.85 13.24
C PRO A 417 13.69 19.18 11.83
N ASN A 418 14.26 18.21 11.12
CA ASN A 418 14.79 18.34 9.75
C ASN A 418 13.84 17.74 8.69
N TYR A 419 12.56 17.55 9.03
CA TYR A 419 11.59 16.92 8.15
C TYR A 419 11.38 17.69 6.84
N ASN A 420 11.40 16.94 5.73
CA ASN A 420 10.91 17.38 4.44
C ASN A 420 10.19 16.21 3.74
N MET A 421 9.01 16.50 3.18
CA MET A 421 8.13 15.48 2.60
C MET A 421 8.72 14.86 1.34
N ASP A 422 9.11 15.66 0.36
CA ASP A 422 9.57 15.18 -0.96
C ASP A 422 10.80 14.28 -0.84
N THR A 423 11.81 14.70 -0.07
CA THR A 423 13.01 13.88 0.15
C THR A 423 12.69 12.60 0.93
N THR A 424 11.69 12.61 1.82
CA THR A 424 11.25 11.39 2.53
C THR A 424 10.54 10.43 1.58
N VAL A 425 9.62 10.92 0.75
CA VAL A 425 8.91 10.15 -0.28
C VAL A 425 9.90 9.58 -1.32
N GLN A 426 10.86 10.38 -1.78
CA GLN A 426 11.93 9.95 -2.69
C GLN A 426 12.85 8.89 -2.07
N LYS A 427 13.28 9.07 -0.81
CA LYS A 427 14.09 8.06 -0.09
C LYS A 427 13.36 6.73 0.02
N ILE A 428 12.06 6.74 0.37
CA ILE A 428 11.24 5.53 0.49
C ILE A 428 11.06 4.86 -0.89
N ARG A 429 10.76 5.63 -1.95
CA ARG A 429 10.63 5.09 -3.32
C ARG A 429 11.93 4.44 -3.79
N LYS A 430 13.05 5.16 -3.61
CA LYS A 430 14.38 4.66 -3.98
C LYS A 430 14.72 3.38 -3.23
N TYR A 431 14.56 3.34 -1.90
CA TYR A 431 14.82 2.12 -1.12
C TYR A 431 14.02 0.90 -1.63
N CYS A 432 12.74 1.07 -1.94
CA CYS A 432 11.93 -0.03 -2.48
C CYS A 432 12.42 -0.46 -3.88
N GLY A 433 12.78 0.51 -4.74
CA GLY A 433 13.31 0.24 -6.08
C GLY A 433 14.68 -0.44 -6.06
N ASP A 434 15.60 0.03 -5.23
CA ASP A 434 16.94 -0.53 -5.06
C ASP A 434 16.86 -2.00 -4.62
N ASN A 435 16.06 -2.32 -3.58
CA ASN A 435 15.86 -3.71 -3.13
C ASN A 435 15.36 -4.63 -4.24
N LEU A 436 14.34 -4.19 -5.00
CA LEU A 436 13.78 -4.97 -6.11
C LEU A 436 14.78 -5.13 -7.27
N THR A 437 15.58 -4.11 -7.56
CA THR A 437 16.64 -4.17 -8.57
C THR A 437 17.71 -5.19 -8.18
N GLU A 438 18.13 -5.20 -6.91
CA GLU A 438 19.05 -6.19 -6.34
C GLU A 438 18.48 -7.62 -6.20
N ILE A 439 17.20 -7.82 -6.55
CA ILE A 439 16.51 -9.12 -6.66
C ILE A 439 16.42 -9.57 -8.14
N GLY A 440 16.83 -8.71 -9.07
CA GLY A 440 16.80 -8.96 -10.51
C GLY A 440 15.60 -8.35 -11.23
N GLU A 441 14.72 -7.62 -10.53
CA GLU A 441 13.62 -6.89 -11.19
C GLU A 441 14.18 -5.69 -11.96
N SER A 442 14.18 -5.80 -13.29
CA SER A 442 14.85 -4.83 -14.16
C SER A 442 14.08 -3.51 -14.32
N ASN A 443 12.80 -3.47 -13.94
CA ASN A 443 11.98 -2.26 -13.97
C ASN A 443 11.01 -2.23 -12.76
N PRO A 444 11.52 -1.94 -11.54
CA PRO A 444 10.76 -2.12 -10.31
C PRO A 444 9.61 -1.12 -10.16
N ARG A 445 8.39 -1.59 -10.38
CA ARG A 445 7.17 -0.77 -10.33
C ARG A 445 6.69 -0.55 -8.90
N VAL A 446 7.25 0.46 -8.25
CA VAL A 446 6.94 0.89 -6.87
C VAL A 446 5.86 1.98 -6.86
N PHE A 447 4.81 1.76 -6.08
CA PHE A 447 3.74 2.73 -5.80
C PHE A 447 3.63 2.95 -4.30
N LEU A 448 3.80 4.20 -3.86
CA LEU A 448 3.63 4.64 -2.49
C LEU A 448 2.17 5.09 -2.30
N ILE A 449 1.44 4.54 -1.33
CA ILE A 449 0.01 4.87 -1.14
C ILE A 449 -0.38 5.09 0.33
N SER A 450 -1.39 5.94 0.53
CA SER A 450 -2.15 6.04 1.77
C SER A 450 -3.57 5.51 1.54
N ARG A 451 -4.16 4.86 2.55
CA ARG A 451 -5.60 4.51 2.54
C ARG A 451 -6.48 5.72 2.89
N CYS A 452 -5.89 6.67 3.61
CA CYS A 452 -6.53 7.88 4.13
C CYS A 452 -6.65 8.94 3.05
N ASP A 453 -5.65 8.99 2.17
CA ASP A 453 -5.40 10.04 1.19
C ASP A 453 -5.22 9.36 -0.19
N LEU A 454 -6.32 8.84 -0.76
CA LEU A 454 -6.32 8.06 -2.03
C LEU A 454 -6.11 8.93 -3.28
N ASP A 455 -6.29 10.23 -3.15
CA ASP A 455 -5.96 11.26 -4.14
C ASP A 455 -4.48 11.65 -4.12
N MET A 456 -3.77 11.35 -3.03
CA MET A 456 -2.36 11.67 -2.81
C MET A 456 -1.42 10.49 -3.20
N TYR A 457 -0.13 10.82 -3.33
CA TYR A 457 0.94 9.88 -3.66
C TYR A 457 0.68 9.15 -5.01
N ASP A 458 0.94 7.84 -5.10
CA ASP A 458 0.94 7.09 -6.36
C ASP A 458 -0.36 6.28 -6.62
N PHE A 459 -1.43 6.41 -5.84
CA PHE A 459 -2.63 5.57 -6.03
C PHE A 459 -3.29 5.76 -7.43
N PRO A 460 -3.42 6.98 -7.97
CA PRO A 460 -3.85 7.15 -9.37
C PRO A 460 -2.89 6.52 -10.39
N LEU A 461 -1.57 6.55 -10.11
CA LEU A 461 -0.54 5.97 -10.98
C LEU A 461 -0.55 4.43 -10.94
N LEU A 462 -0.92 3.82 -9.81
CA LEU A 462 -1.15 2.38 -9.68
C LEU A 462 -2.33 1.95 -10.57
N GLN A 463 -3.42 2.73 -10.56
CA GLN A 463 -4.58 2.49 -11.44
C GLN A 463 -4.19 2.60 -12.92
N GLU A 464 -3.38 3.59 -13.30
CA GLU A 464 -2.83 3.68 -14.67
C GLU A 464 -1.92 2.50 -15.04
N ALA A 465 -1.10 2.02 -14.10
CA ALA A 465 -0.14 0.95 -14.36
C ALA A 465 -0.82 -0.41 -14.57
N LEU A 466 -1.90 -0.67 -13.82
CA LEU A 466 -2.80 -1.81 -14.02
C LEU A 466 -3.44 -1.76 -15.41
N GLU A 467 -4.10 -0.63 -15.72
CA GLU A 467 -4.73 -0.39 -17.02
C GLU A 467 -3.76 -0.64 -18.18
N LYS A 468 -2.54 -0.09 -18.11
CA LYS A 468 -1.54 -0.16 -19.19
C LYS A 468 -1.10 -1.59 -19.52
N ASP A 469 -1.04 -2.50 -18.54
CA ASP A 469 -0.55 -3.87 -18.75
C ASP A 469 -1.62 -4.91 -19.14
N LEU A 470 -2.91 -4.59 -18.99
CA LEU A 470 -4.02 -5.49 -19.27
C LEU A 470 -4.27 -5.70 -20.77
N ASP A 471 -4.82 -6.87 -21.13
CA ASP A 471 -5.47 -7.06 -22.43
C ASP A 471 -6.70 -6.15 -22.56
N ASP A 472 -7.14 -5.85 -23.79
CA ASP A 472 -8.13 -4.79 -24.02
C ASP A 472 -9.50 -5.08 -23.39
N LEU A 473 -9.91 -6.35 -23.29
CA LEU A 473 -11.16 -6.73 -22.62
C LEU A 473 -11.08 -6.53 -21.10
N LYS A 474 -10.04 -7.05 -20.44
CA LYS A 474 -9.87 -6.86 -18.99
C LYS A 474 -9.54 -5.41 -18.63
N ARG A 475 -8.86 -4.67 -19.51
CA ARG A 475 -8.63 -3.20 -19.41
C ARG A 475 -9.97 -2.45 -19.35
N GLN A 476 -10.88 -2.73 -20.29
CA GLN A 476 -12.20 -2.11 -20.32
C GLN A 476 -13.05 -2.52 -19.09
N ALA A 477 -12.99 -3.79 -18.66
CA ALA A 477 -13.64 -4.23 -17.42
C ALA A 477 -13.09 -3.51 -16.18
N LEU A 478 -11.76 -3.32 -16.08
CA LEU A 478 -11.16 -2.55 -14.99
C LEU A 478 -11.58 -1.07 -15.03
N ILE A 479 -11.57 -0.41 -16.20
CA ILE A 479 -12.00 1.00 -16.33
C ILE A 479 -13.47 1.18 -15.90
N ARG A 480 -14.34 0.22 -16.24
CA ARG A 480 -15.74 0.17 -15.74
C ARG A 480 -15.76 0.06 -14.22
N ALA A 481 -14.95 -0.83 -13.63
CA ALA A 481 -14.87 -1.07 -12.18
C ALA A 481 -14.10 -0.02 -11.35
N MET A 482 -13.24 0.83 -11.93
CA MET A 482 -12.48 1.82 -11.15
C MET A 482 -13.43 2.82 -10.44
N PRO A 483 -13.19 3.19 -9.17
CA PRO A 483 -13.98 4.21 -8.48
C PRO A 483 -13.72 5.62 -9.05
N VAL A 484 -14.75 6.48 -9.05
CA VAL A 484 -14.76 7.79 -9.74
C VAL A 484 -14.05 8.90 -8.91
N PHE A 485 -12.89 8.61 -8.34
CA PHE A 485 -12.19 9.54 -7.44
C PHE A 485 -11.51 10.71 -8.18
N SER A 486 -11.00 10.50 -9.40
CA SER A 486 -10.27 11.51 -10.17
C SER A 486 -10.92 11.87 -11.51
N ARG A 487 -10.64 13.09 -12.00
CA ARG A 487 -11.08 13.54 -13.33
C ARG A 487 -10.51 12.68 -14.47
N GLU A 488 -9.31 12.12 -14.31
CA GLU A 488 -8.71 11.28 -15.36
C GLU A 488 -9.40 9.91 -15.46
N ILE A 489 -9.84 9.33 -14.33
CA ILE A 489 -10.69 8.11 -14.35
C ILE A 489 -12.04 8.42 -15.03
N LEU A 490 -12.62 9.59 -14.76
CA LEU A 490 -13.88 10.02 -15.39
C LEU A 490 -13.74 10.16 -16.92
N LYS A 491 -12.66 10.78 -17.41
CA LYS A 491 -12.35 10.87 -18.85
C LYS A 491 -12.17 9.48 -19.48
N LYS A 492 -11.49 8.55 -18.80
CA LYS A 492 -11.29 7.17 -19.28
C LYS A 492 -12.61 6.40 -19.36
N LYS A 493 -13.46 6.51 -18.33
CA LYS A 493 -14.83 5.97 -18.36
C LYS A 493 -15.66 6.56 -19.49
N LYS A 494 -15.56 7.87 -19.74
CA LYS A 494 -16.21 8.51 -20.89
C LYS A 494 -15.74 7.92 -22.22
N ALA A 495 -14.43 7.82 -22.46
CA ALA A 495 -13.89 7.26 -23.70
C ALA A 495 -14.29 5.77 -23.90
N ALA A 496 -14.33 4.99 -22.81
CA ALA A 496 -14.85 3.63 -22.81
C ALA A 496 -16.33 3.57 -23.22
N MET A 497 -17.17 4.45 -22.65
CA MET A 497 -18.60 4.50 -23.01
C MET A 497 -18.81 5.03 -24.43
N GLU A 498 -18.03 6.02 -24.90
CA GLU A 498 -18.06 6.47 -26.31
C GLU A 498 -17.75 5.32 -27.29
N SER A 499 -16.84 4.39 -26.94
CA SER A 499 -16.60 3.17 -27.72
C SER A 499 -17.80 2.21 -27.72
N ILE A 500 -18.45 2.01 -26.55
CA ILE A 500 -19.64 1.16 -26.44
C ILE A 500 -20.84 1.75 -27.21
N ILE A 501 -20.99 3.08 -27.26
CA ILE A 501 -22.06 3.75 -28.03
C ILE A 501 -22.00 3.39 -29.51
N TRP A 502 -20.80 3.40 -30.12
CA TRP A 502 -20.64 2.96 -31.52
C TRP A 502 -21.08 1.51 -31.72
N LYS A 503 -20.69 0.60 -30.81
CA LYS A 503 -21.04 -0.84 -30.89
C LYS A 503 -22.55 -1.07 -30.76
N LEU A 504 -23.20 -0.41 -29.80
CA LEU A 504 -24.65 -0.47 -29.61
C LEU A 504 -25.42 0.12 -30.81
N ALA A 505 -24.94 1.23 -31.38
CA ALA A 505 -25.56 1.83 -32.56
C ALA A 505 -25.43 0.94 -33.81
N ILE A 506 -24.29 0.26 -34.02
CA ILE A 506 -24.12 -0.72 -35.12
C ILE A 506 -25.05 -1.93 -34.93
N LEU A 507 -25.22 -2.40 -33.69
CA LEU A 507 -26.16 -3.49 -33.39
C LEU A 507 -27.62 -3.08 -33.68
N SER A 508 -28.03 -1.88 -33.23
CA SER A 508 -29.31 -1.24 -33.60
C SER A 508 -29.50 -1.20 -35.13
N CYS A 509 -28.48 -0.72 -35.87
CA CYS A 509 -28.49 -0.64 -37.33
C CYS A 509 -28.87 -1.97 -37.98
N ALA A 510 -28.25 -3.07 -37.54
CA ALA A 510 -28.50 -4.41 -38.07
C ALA A 510 -29.93 -4.89 -37.82
N ILE A 511 -30.48 -4.63 -36.64
CA ILE A 511 -31.88 -4.99 -36.31
C ILE A 511 -32.85 -4.09 -37.10
N GLY A 512 -32.52 -2.82 -37.31
CA GLY A 512 -33.27 -1.88 -38.15
C GLY A 512 -33.33 -2.23 -39.64
N VAL A 513 -32.51 -3.17 -40.11
CA VAL A 513 -32.55 -3.75 -41.47
C VAL A 513 -33.58 -4.89 -41.57
N ILE A 514 -33.93 -5.55 -40.45
CA ILE A 514 -34.80 -6.73 -40.45
C ILE A 514 -36.27 -6.32 -40.71
N PRO A 515 -36.95 -6.85 -41.74
CA PRO A 515 -38.29 -6.42 -42.15
C PRO A 515 -39.42 -7.03 -41.29
N VAL A 516 -39.28 -7.03 -39.96
CA VAL A 516 -40.30 -7.50 -39.01
C VAL A 516 -40.97 -6.28 -38.32
N PRO A 517 -42.27 -6.04 -38.55
CA PRO A 517 -42.98 -4.89 -37.98
C PRO A 517 -42.85 -4.79 -36.45
N GLY A 518 -42.40 -3.63 -35.96
CA GLY A 518 -42.25 -3.33 -34.54
C GLY A 518 -41.02 -3.92 -33.84
N LEU A 519 -40.33 -4.90 -34.43
CA LEU A 519 -39.16 -5.54 -33.80
C LEU A 519 -38.02 -4.55 -33.54
N SER A 520 -37.64 -3.77 -34.55
CA SER A 520 -36.58 -2.75 -34.45
C SER A 520 -36.85 -1.76 -33.32
N LEU A 521 -38.06 -1.19 -33.25
CA LEU A 521 -38.42 -0.24 -32.19
C LEU A 521 -38.32 -0.86 -30.78
N VAL A 522 -38.73 -2.12 -30.59
CA VAL A 522 -38.64 -2.80 -29.29
C VAL A 522 -37.19 -3.10 -28.92
N CYS A 523 -36.37 -3.54 -29.87
CA CYS A 523 -34.95 -3.78 -29.66
C CYS A 523 -34.17 -2.48 -29.39
N ASP A 524 -34.42 -1.42 -30.15
CA ASP A 524 -33.78 -0.11 -29.98
C ASP A 524 -34.13 0.51 -28.62
N LEU A 525 -35.39 0.39 -28.18
CA LEU A 525 -35.79 0.76 -26.82
C LEU A 525 -35.02 -0.03 -25.75
N GLY A 526 -34.82 -1.34 -25.95
CA GLY A 526 -34.04 -2.21 -25.05
C GLY A 526 -32.56 -1.83 -25.01
N ILE A 527 -31.95 -1.58 -26.16
CA ILE A 527 -30.55 -1.13 -26.32
C ILE A 527 -30.35 0.23 -25.63
N LEU A 528 -31.25 1.18 -25.86
CA LEU A 528 -31.22 2.51 -25.25
C LEU A 528 -31.35 2.45 -23.72
N VAL A 529 -32.36 1.74 -23.18
CA VAL A 529 -32.53 1.56 -21.73
C VAL A 529 -31.29 0.91 -21.10
N SER A 530 -30.76 -0.15 -21.72
CA SER A 530 -29.60 -0.87 -21.20
C SER A 530 -28.33 -0.01 -21.22
N GLY A 531 -28.10 0.76 -22.29
CA GLY A 531 -26.98 1.70 -22.38
C GLY A 531 -27.08 2.84 -21.36
N MET A 532 -28.27 3.41 -21.17
CA MET A 532 -28.49 4.46 -20.17
C MET A 532 -28.24 3.96 -18.74
N LEU A 533 -28.78 2.78 -18.37
CA LEU A 533 -28.56 2.17 -17.05
C LEU A 533 -27.09 1.77 -16.83
N LEU A 534 -26.40 1.27 -17.87
CA LEU A 534 -24.97 1.01 -17.84
C LEU A 534 -24.16 2.27 -17.51
N PHE A 535 -24.55 3.44 -18.04
CA PHE A 535 -23.84 4.69 -17.76
C PHE A 535 -24.00 5.12 -16.30
N TYR A 536 -25.21 5.08 -15.72
CA TYR A 536 -25.38 5.34 -14.27
C TYR A 536 -24.43 4.46 -13.44
N LYS A 537 -24.37 3.16 -13.76
CA LYS A 537 -23.54 2.19 -13.03
C LYS A 537 -22.03 2.41 -13.21
N VAL A 538 -21.58 2.77 -14.41
CA VAL A 538 -20.16 3.07 -14.69
C VAL A 538 -19.73 4.39 -14.04
N PHE A 539 -20.63 5.38 -13.96
CA PHE A 539 -20.35 6.70 -13.40
C PHE A 539 -20.76 6.87 -11.92
N CYS A 540 -21.22 5.80 -11.28
CA CYS A 540 -21.61 5.76 -9.87
C CYS A 540 -22.77 6.73 -9.51
N LEU A 541 -23.74 6.88 -10.43
CA LEU A 541 -24.90 7.78 -10.29
C LEU A 541 -26.24 7.06 -10.04
N ASP A 542 -26.26 5.72 -10.01
CA ASP A 542 -27.43 4.98 -9.55
C ASP A 542 -27.60 5.05 -8.01
N GLU A 543 -28.78 4.66 -7.51
CA GLU A 543 -29.16 4.77 -6.09
C GLU A 543 -28.22 3.98 -5.15
N GLU A 544 -27.69 2.83 -5.59
CA GLU A 544 -26.79 1.98 -4.80
C GLU A 544 -25.38 2.56 -4.79
N SER A 545 -24.86 2.91 -5.97
CA SER A 545 -23.54 3.53 -6.13
C SER A 545 -23.40 4.84 -5.36
N LEU A 546 -24.41 5.72 -5.43
CA LEU A 546 -24.42 6.98 -4.71
C LEU A 546 -24.38 6.77 -3.18
N GLN A 547 -25.01 5.72 -2.66
CA GLN A 547 -24.93 5.38 -1.23
C GLN A 547 -23.53 4.88 -0.82
N ILE A 548 -22.84 4.14 -1.69
CA ILE A 548 -21.44 3.72 -1.47
C ILE A 548 -20.53 4.97 -1.46
N VAL A 549 -20.65 5.85 -2.47
CA VAL A 549 -19.88 7.10 -2.55
C VAL A 549 -20.15 8.01 -1.34
N ALA A 550 -21.40 8.12 -0.89
CA ALA A 550 -21.78 8.90 0.29
C ALA A 550 -21.05 8.43 1.55
N LYS A 551 -20.95 7.12 1.79
CA LYS A 551 -20.21 6.55 2.93
C LYS A 551 -18.71 6.76 2.80
N VAL A 552 -18.14 6.54 1.61
CA VAL A 552 -16.69 6.70 1.35
C VAL A 552 -16.20 8.12 1.64
N PHE A 553 -16.99 9.14 1.29
CA PHE A 553 -16.67 10.55 1.53
C PHE A 553 -17.31 11.13 2.80
N ASN A 554 -18.01 10.30 3.59
CA ASN A 554 -18.74 10.70 4.80
C ASN A 554 -19.66 11.94 4.59
N LYS A 555 -20.44 11.93 3.50
CA LYS A 555 -21.44 12.96 3.17
C LYS A 555 -22.85 12.35 3.22
N ASP A 556 -23.89 13.17 3.43
CA ASP A 556 -25.28 12.70 3.30
C ASP A 556 -25.57 12.32 1.85
N TYR A 557 -26.12 11.12 1.66
CA TYR A 557 -26.63 10.62 0.38
C TYR A 557 -27.51 11.63 -0.36
N LYS A 558 -28.39 12.35 0.34
CA LYS A 558 -29.28 13.38 -0.24
C LYS A 558 -28.50 14.57 -0.81
N VAL A 559 -27.38 14.93 -0.19
CA VAL A 559 -26.51 16.02 -0.67
C VAL A 559 -25.84 15.61 -1.98
N LEU A 560 -25.36 14.36 -2.09
CA LEU A 560 -24.84 13.85 -3.35
C LEU A 560 -25.94 13.71 -4.42
N LYS A 561 -27.12 13.19 -4.07
CA LYS A 561 -28.29 13.12 -4.98
C LYS A 561 -28.65 14.50 -5.55
N SER A 562 -28.60 15.55 -4.72
CA SER A 562 -28.89 16.93 -5.14
C SER A 562 -27.83 17.57 -6.08
N ALA A 563 -26.68 16.93 -6.26
CA ALA A 563 -25.67 17.38 -7.22
C ALA A 563 -25.95 16.91 -8.66
N ILE A 564 -26.84 15.91 -8.84
CA ILE A 564 -27.37 15.50 -10.15
C ILE A 564 -28.42 16.51 -10.60
N LYS A 565 -28.26 17.06 -11.80
CA LYS A 565 -29.03 18.23 -12.29
C LYS A 565 -29.60 18.06 -13.70
N LYS A 566 -29.03 17.18 -14.53
CA LYS A 566 -29.39 17.06 -15.95
C LYS A 566 -30.03 15.72 -16.28
N SER A 567 -29.47 14.64 -15.75
CA SER A 567 -30.02 13.30 -15.88
C SER A 567 -31.21 13.09 -14.93
N PRO A 568 -32.23 12.30 -15.33
CA PRO A 568 -33.32 11.86 -14.46
C PRO A 568 -32.79 10.88 -13.40
N MET A 569 -33.66 10.30 -12.58
CA MET A 569 -33.23 9.20 -11.71
C MET A 569 -33.07 7.89 -12.51
N SER A 570 -32.10 7.06 -12.12
CA SER A 570 -31.87 5.74 -12.74
C SER A 570 -33.12 4.85 -12.78
N SER A 571 -33.94 4.91 -11.73
CA SER A 571 -35.24 4.23 -11.63
C SER A 571 -36.33 4.74 -12.59
N GLU A 572 -36.16 5.92 -13.19
CA GLU A 572 -37.10 6.51 -14.16
C GLU A 572 -36.80 6.05 -15.59
N ILE A 573 -35.59 5.52 -15.84
CA ILE A 573 -35.17 4.95 -17.13
C ILE A 573 -35.95 3.66 -17.41
N THR A 574 -37.07 3.84 -18.10
CA THR A 574 -37.97 2.77 -18.54
C THR A 574 -38.15 2.84 -20.06
N PRO A 575 -38.59 1.75 -20.72
CA PRO A 575 -38.94 1.80 -22.14
C PRO A 575 -39.99 2.88 -22.47
N LYS A 576 -40.88 3.21 -21.52
CA LYS A 576 -41.83 4.32 -21.65
C LYS A 576 -41.15 5.69 -21.64
N PHE A 577 -40.21 5.92 -20.71
CA PHE A 577 -39.41 7.15 -20.68
C PHE A 577 -38.61 7.32 -21.97
N VAL A 578 -37.93 6.27 -22.43
CA VAL A 578 -37.14 6.32 -23.68
C VAL A 578 -38.04 6.52 -24.90
N ALA A 579 -39.23 5.91 -24.97
CA ALA A 579 -40.20 6.17 -26.03
C ALA A 579 -40.70 7.63 -26.06
N ILE A 580 -40.91 8.27 -24.90
CA ILE A 580 -41.25 9.70 -24.81
C ILE A 580 -40.06 10.57 -25.24
N LEU A 581 -38.83 10.19 -24.88
CA LEU A 581 -37.62 10.90 -25.28
C LEU A 581 -37.34 10.77 -26.79
N LEU A 582 -37.59 9.59 -27.36
CA LEU A 582 -37.59 9.32 -28.81
C LEU A 582 -38.59 10.24 -29.52
N ALA A 583 -39.86 10.24 -29.10
CA ALA A 583 -40.91 11.08 -29.70
C ALA A 583 -40.58 12.58 -29.63
N ARG A 584 -39.94 13.04 -28.55
CA ARG A 584 -39.42 14.42 -28.43
C ARG A 584 -38.24 14.68 -29.38
N SER A 585 -37.30 13.73 -29.51
CA SER A 585 -36.14 13.85 -30.40
C SER A 585 -36.53 13.90 -31.88
N LEU A 586 -37.55 13.14 -32.31
CA LEU A 586 -38.13 13.21 -33.66
C LEU A 586 -38.64 14.62 -34.00
N PHE A 587 -39.10 15.39 -32.99
CA PHE A 587 -39.56 16.77 -33.17
C PHE A 587 -38.41 17.77 -33.40
N CYS A 588 -37.16 17.39 -33.12
CA CYS A 588 -35.95 18.16 -33.45
C CYS A 588 -35.20 17.61 -34.67
N ALA A 589 -35.57 16.42 -35.17
CA ALA A 589 -34.90 15.74 -36.29
C ALA A 589 -35.42 16.19 -37.67
N THR A 590 -35.79 17.45 -37.84
CA THR A 590 -36.26 17.99 -39.12
C THR A 590 -35.09 18.16 -40.11
N LEU A 591 -34.96 17.17 -40.99
CA LEU A 591 -34.23 17.14 -42.28
C LEU A 591 -32.69 17.23 -42.25
N THR A 592 -32.05 17.97 -41.33
CA THR A 592 -30.63 18.37 -41.46
C THR A 592 -29.57 17.30 -41.14
N VAL A 593 -29.93 16.15 -40.56
CA VAL A 593 -28.94 15.14 -40.11
C VAL A 593 -28.73 14.00 -41.12
N ILE A 594 -29.66 13.80 -42.07
CA ILE A 594 -29.61 12.68 -43.02
C ILE A 594 -28.41 12.79 -43.96
N GLU A 595 -28.09 14.01 -44.42
CA GLU A 595 -26.99 14.27 -45.36
C GLU A 595 -25.62 13.93 -44.74
N LEU A 596 -25.40 14.31 -43.47
CA LEU A 596 -24.09 14.24 -42.81
C LEU A 596 -23.61 12.80 -42.52
N VAL A 597 -24.49 11.81 -42.63
CA VAL A 597 -24.20 10.38 -42.39
C VAL A 597 -23.93 9.63 -43.69
N LEU A 598 -24.52 10.06 -44.80
CA LEU A 598 -24.31 9.48 -46.13
C LEU A 598 -22.86 9.66 -46.60
N ASP A 599 -22.25 10.81 -46.29
CA ASP A 599 -20.84 11.10 -46.62
C ASP A 599 -19.82 10.22 -45.87
N PHE A 600 -20.19 9.63 -44.73
CA PHE A 600 -19.26 8.87 -43.87
C PHE A 600 -19.26 7.36 -44.12
N VAL A 601 -20.32 6.79 -44.71
CA VAL A 601 -20.41 5.36 -45.05
C VAL A 601 -21.06 5.16 -46.42
N PRO A 602 -20.29 5.20 -47.53
CA PRO A 602 -20.82 5.22 -48.91
C PRO A 602 -21.60 3.98 -49.39
N VAL A 603 -21.79 2.96 -48.56
CA VAL A 603 -22.33 1.63 -48.95
C VAL A 603 -23.82 1.48 -48.62
N LEU A 604 -24.40 2.35 -47.77
CA LEU A 604 -25.73 2.16 -47.16
C LEU A 604 -26.93 2.63 -48.02
N GLY A 605 -26.80 2.62 -49.35
CA GLY A 605 -27.72 3.26 -50.30
C GLY A 605 -29.11 2.63 -50.51
N SER A 606 -29.65 1.86 -49.56
CA SER A 606 -30.98 1.21 -49.70
C SER A 606 -31.79 0.94 -48.42
N LEU A 607 -31.21 1.12 -47.22
CA LEU A 607 -31.81 0.61 -45.97
C LEU A 607 -32.09 1.71 -44.93
N VAL A 608 -33.14 2.50 -45.19
CA VAL A 608 -33.58 3.65 -44.37
C VAL A 608 -33.79 3.30 -42.89
N GLY A 609 -34.34 2.12 -42.59
CA GLY A 609 -34.62 1.68 -41.21
C GLY A 609 -33.34 1.52 -40.38
N GLY A 610 -32.33 0.83 -40.92
CA GLY A 610 -31.05 0.62 -40.25
C GLY A 610 -30.28 1.93 -40.03
N VAL A 611 -30.25 2.81 -41.03
CA VAL A 611 -29.59 4.12 -40.89
C VAL A 611 -30.29 4.99 -39.85
N SER A 612 -31.63 5.02 -39.82
CA SER A 612 -32.40 5.77 -38.83
C SER A 612 -32.17 5.24 -37.41
N SER A 613 -32.19 3.91 -37.23
CA SER A 613 -31.92 3.23 -35.97
C SER A 613 -30.50 3.53 -35.45
N PHE A 614 -29.48 3.42 -36.32
CA PHE A 614 -28.10 3.80 -35.99
C PHE A 614 -28.00 5.23 -35.46
N VAL A 615 -28.49 6.21 -36.23
CA VAL A 615 -28.32 7.63 -35.94
C VAL A 615 -29.03 8.02 -34.65
N THR A 616 -30.25 7.52 -34.46
CA THR A 616 -31.06 7.76 -33.27
C THR A 616 -30.39 7.19 -32.03
N THR A 617 -29.99 5.91 -32.06
CA THR A 617 -29.32 5.24 -30.93
C THR A 617 -27.99 5.91 -30.59
N PHE A 618 -27.16 6.23 -31.59
CA PHE A 618 -25.90 6.94 -31.41
C PHE A 618 -26.09 8.33 -30.78
N TYR A 619 -27.00 9.14 -31.33
CA TYR A 619 -27.23 10.51 -30.86
C TYR A 619 -27.78 10.54 -29.43
N MET A 620 -28.80 9.72 -29.13
CA MET A 620 -29.44 9.70 -27.82
C MET A 620 -28.46 9.26 -26.73
N LEU A 621 -27.72 8.15 -26.93
CA LEU A 621 -26.73 7.71 -25.94
C LEU A 621 -25.57 8.72 -25.80
N ARG A 622 -25.14 9.37 -26.88
CA ARG A 622 -24.05 10.35 -26.83
C ARG A 622 -24.45 11.66 -26.13
N SER A 623 -25.69 12.13 -26.33
CA SER A 623 -26.22 13.25 -25.56
C SER A 623 -26.34 12.87 -24.08
N PHE A 624 -26.95 11.71 -23.80
CA PHE A 624 -27.14 11.24 -22.44
C PHE A 624 -25.82 11.03 -21.68
N LEU A 625 -24.80 10.49 -22.33
CA LEU A 625 -23.45 10.34 -21.78
C LEU A 625 -22.82 11.70 -21.42
N LYS A 626 -23.07 12.76 -22.18
CA LYS A 626 -22.57 14.11 -21.86
C LYS A 626 -23.18 14.61 -20.54
N ASP A 627 -24.48 14.45 -20.37
CA ASP A 627 -25.21 14.91 -19.18
C ASP A 627 -24.82 14.07 -17.94
N ILE A 628 -24.71 12.75 -18.09
CA ILE A 628 -24.18 11.84 -17.04
C ILE A 628 -22.75 12.19 -16.63
N VAL A 629 -21.86 12.52 -17.56
CA VAL A 629 -20.47 12.90 -17.23
C VAL A 629 -20.43 14.23 -16.45
N GLU A 630 -21.30 15.18 -16.78
CA GLU A 630 -21.38 16.47 -16.08
C GLU A 630 -21.98 16.31 -14.67
N ASP A 631 -23.03 15.50 -14.51
CA ASP A 631 -23.58 15.13 -13.20
C ASP A 631 -22.57 14.33 -12.36
N ALA A 632 -21.74 13.48 -12.97
CA ALA A 632 -20.65 12.81 -12.30
C ALA A 632 -19.50 13.77 -11.89
N GLU A 633 -19.19 14.80 -12.67
CA GLU A 633 -18.29 15.88 -12.21
C GLU A 633 -18.90 16.65 -11.03
N ASN A 634 -20.20 16.95 -11.05
CA ASN A 634 -20.92 17.61 -9.95
C ASN A 634 -20.90 16.76 -8.66
N VAL A 635 -21.30 15.49 -8.74
CA VAL A 635 -21.31 14.56 -7.59
C VAL A 635 -19.91 14.35 -7.05
N ARG A 636 -18.91 14.09 -7.91
CA ARG A 636 -17.51 13.94 -7.49
C ARG A 636 -17.01 15.22 -6.80
N ALA A 637 -17.25 16.40 -7.39
CA ALA A 637 -16.87 17.67 -6.77
C ALA A 637 -17.49 17.81 -5.37
N LYS A 638 -18.80 17.53 -5.24
CA LYS A 638 -19.55 17.63 -4.00
C LYS A 638 -19.09 16.64 -2.92
N ALA A 639 -18.68 15.44 -3.34
CA ALA A 639 -18.10 14.44 -2.46
C ALA A 639 -16.69 14.86 -1.97
N THR A 640 -15.90 15.50 -2.82
CA THR A 640 -14.55 16.02 -2.50
C THR A 640 -14.53 17.41 -1.86
N GLU A 641 -15.67 18.03 -1.57
CA GLU A 641 -15.70 19.21 -0.69
C GLU A 641 -15.25 18.82 0.72
N PRO A 642 -14.55 19.70 1.47
CA PRO A 642 -14.19 19.45 2.87
C PRO A 642 -15.42 19.26 3.79
#